data_AF-A0A165ISA3-F1
#
_entry.id   AF-A0A165ISA3-F1
#
_cell.length_a   1.000
_cell.length_b   1.000
_cell.length_c   1.000
_cell.angle_alpha   90.00
_cell.angle_beta   90.00
_cell.angle_gamma   90.00
#
_symmetry.space_group_name_H-M   'P 1'
#
loop_
_entity.id
_entity.type
_entity.pdbx_description
1 polymer ?
#
loop_
_entity_poly.entity_id
_entity_poly.type
_entity_poly.pdbx_seq_one_letter_code
_entity_poly.pdbx_strand_id
1 'polypeptide(L)'
;MLQRQPAVQPPAAVVTPPDVNIVDELLGGGLSSLMLKMYFERDERGERRVPVLLHHLKIRVSDSLHPLSGSKAVFRIECEYANGQGKWVVYRQLRDFLALHTHYRVSNAYNRNIDAMPEFPRTSLPYLKFLKSDMGRDVERAEFARLQREALENYLVGLMRAVMFHETANRLCRFLEISALSIQLAPTGGWQYKAGVLKIEPVGKTGAFSRRGLGWREKRKSRWCAVRDSYLVAVDEPGETRVHDVFLLDADFTVERPTRYLRKGLNMLHLGDEEEHTAANPETHAETNTANSILDPERMEENIQQRQQEGKKKRKNKTQDLSHRTFYIENSQMRLKLTARNERQMDQWIASLERVAATSHWTQENRFGSFAPIRLNVSTQWLVDGRDYFWNVSRALLLAKERIFIMDWWLSPEMYLRRPGREHYRLDRLLERKAKEGVKIFVILYNEVSNRTTPTDSKYAKQRLIGLHENIVVQRSPSHFQTGTFYWAHHEKLCVVDDTIAFMGGVDLCFGRWDTPQHALIDENEADQIWKGKDYSNPRITDFHTLNKPEQDMYDRAKIPRMPWHDIGCQVVGQPARDLSRHFVMRWNYLLRVKTHSRSLPFLLPAPDFKPAQLTEMNLTGTCEMQICRSAGPWSMGTPNRVEDSIQNAYLKAIQLSEHFVYIENQFFITSTTVDNVRIENRIGDALVHRIIKAHQDGTPWRACIVIPLLPGFPFPVGHSDASAIRVILECQARTICRGPDSIFARLRREGIEPSDYISFFSLRGWGKLAGDTLTTEQIYIHAKILIADDRVAIIGSANINERSQRGDRDSELAAVIRDTDMIDCTMAGEPFQVGRFAHELRVRLMREHLGVDVDALMTEQMDAIHTAEPTAAAQDEETPSTPQPAIDLSISAPSVKNLDLDDGTEASASTSASPSAPSQEGLSDSTTSNTPPLSDGPDRILSPPGMAPSRTNGTLYSHGGSTRRHKSVHRPKPKVDTYGFEDPLTPDFYEDVWMAAAHHNTDIYRRVFRAIPDDNVTSWKQYREYVQHMDRFTKVAPRTASPSMARVPSESASERADGVSSTADASHVAKDEGTTTAEVQATRPDLDKRDKTRSPDLLSASATTTGSQLVDNGPRKPSRPDQPFEAWERDEMEAQLGELVGNLVVYPTRFLESEDVANNFLFPSDRILPLPIYD
;
A
#
# COMPACT_ATOMS: atom_id res chain seq x y z
N MET A 1 84.90 24.33 -15.13
CA MET A 1 84.26 23.62 -13.99
C MET A 1 82.79 24.06 -13.90
N LEU A 2 81.99 23.37 -13.09
CA LEU A 2 80.54 23.59 -12.98
C LEU A 2 80.15 25.01 -12.57
N GLN A 3 79.09 25.54 -13.17
CA GLN A 3 78.10 26.34 -12.46
C GLN A 3 76.75 25.61 -12.55
N ARG A 4 76.05 25.49 -11.42
CA ARG A 4 74.78 24.77 -11.32
C ARG A 4 73.65 25.64 -11.90
N GLN A 5 72.82 25.07 -12.76
CA GLN A 5 71.48 25.62 -12.99
C GLN A 5 70.66 25.52 -11.69
N PRO A 6 69.81 26.51 -11.37
CA PRO A 6 68.89 26.39 -10.23
C PRO A 6 67.88 25.27 -10.52
N ALA A 7 67.59 24.45 -9.50
CA ALA A 7 66.60 23.39 -9.63
C ALA A 7 65.20 24.02 -9.78
N VAL A 8 64.53 23.71 -10.90
CA VAL A 8 63.11 24.03 -11.07
C VAL A 8 62.33 23.19 -10.07
N GLN A 9 61.73 23.84 -9.07
CA GLN A 9 60.80 23.18 -8.17
C GLN A 9 59.61 22.65 -9.00
N PRO A 10 59.13 21.41 -8.73
CA PRO A 10 57.86 20.98 -9.30
C PRO A 10 56.76 21.93 -8.81
N PRO A 11 55.80 22.34 -9.67
CA PRO A 11 54.71 23.20 -9.25
C PRO A 11 53.92 22.52 -8.13
N ALA A 12 53.58 23.28 -7.09
CA ALA A 12 52.88 22.77 -5.91
C ALA A 12 51.62 21.99 -6.32
N ALA A 13 51.36 20.87 -5.65
CA ALA A 13 50.32 19.94 -6.04
C ALA A 13 48.93 20.51 -5.73
N VAL A 14 48.33 21.22 -6.69
CA VAL A 14 46.90 21.62 -6.67
C VAL A 14 46.02 20.41 -7.04
N VAL A 15 46.21 19.33 -6.30
CA VAL A 15 45.27 18.20 -6.17
C VAL A 15 44.95 18.20 -4.67
N THR A 16 43.68 18.38 -4.33
CA THR A 16 43.24 18.43 -2.93
C THR A 16 43.73 17.18 -2.18
N PRO A 17 44.28 17.31 -0.96
CA PRO A 17 44.59 16.17 -0.11
C PRO A 17 43.34 15.28 0.06
N PRO A 18 43.50 13.95 0.21
CA PRO A 18 42.37 13.03 0.27
C PRO A 18 41.41 13.33 1.44
N ASP A 19 41.91 14.01 2.46
CA ASP A 19 41.24 14.31 3.73
C ASP A 19 40.34 15.55 3.67
N VAL A 20 40.40 16.34 2.59
CA VAL A 20 39.56 17.54 2.43
C VAL A 20 38.21 17.19 1.81
N ASN A 21 37.13 17.50 2.54
CA ASN A 21 35.76 17.25 2.13
C ASN A 21 35.20 18.42 1.30
N ILE A 22 34.57 18.08 0.16
CA ILE A 22 33.96 19.05 -0.77
C ILE A 22 32.83 19.88 -0.14
N VAL A 23 32.14 19.35 0.89
CA VAL A 23 31.09 20.07 1.61
C VAL A 23 31.69 21.22 2.41
N ASP A 24 32.83 20.99 3.07
CA ASP A 24 33.45 21.96 3.97
C ASP A 24 34.07 23.12 3.18
N GLU A 25 34.66 22.85 2.01
CA GLU A 25 35.11 23.89 1.06
C GLU A 25 33.95 24.71 0.44
N LEU A 26 32.75 24.11 0.31
CA LEU A 26 31.55 24.81 -0.14
C LEU A 26 30.96 25.68 0.98
N LEU A 27 30.99 25.21 2.24
CA LEU A 27 30.64 25.99 3.44
C LEU A 27 31.61 27.15 3.64
N GLY A 28 32.89 26.98 3.30
CA GLY A 28 33.89 28.06 3.18
C GLY A 28 33.59 29.12 2.11
N GLY A 29 32.45 29.05 1.42
CA GLY A 29 31.85 30.11 0.60
C GLY A 29 32.50 30.33 -0.77
N GLY A 30 33.83 30.25 -0.87
CA GLY A 30 34.59 30.51 -2.09
C GLY A 30 34.12 29.66 -3.28
N LEU A 31 34.08 28.33 -3.11
CA LEU A 31 33.62 27.41 -4.16
C LEU A 31 32.11 27.50 -4.43
N SER A 32 31.30 27.88 -3.43
CA SER A 32 29.86 28.09 -3.61
C SER A 32 29.56 29.27 -4.54
N SER A 33 30.31 30.38 -4.42
CA SER A 33 30.21 31.51 -5.35
C SER A 33 30.59 31.12 -6.79
N LEU A 34 31.60 30.25 -6.95
CA LEU A 34 32.04 29.74 -8.23
C LEU A 34 31.02 28.79 -8.87
N MET A 35 30.43 27.87 -8.09
CA MET A 35 29.37 26.97 -8.55
C MET A 35 28.13 27.75 -9.04
N LEU A 36 27.77 28.83 -8.33
CA LEU A 36 26.71 29.74 -8.75
C LEU A 36 27.05 30.45 -10.07
N LYS A 37 28.29 30.94 -10.23
CA LYS A 37 28.78 31.51 -11.50
C LYS A 37 28.69 30.50 -12.65
N MET A 38 29.15 29.26 -12.45
CA MET A 38 29.08 28.19 -13.46
C MET A 38 27.64 27.90 -13.90
N TYR A 39 26.65 27.96 -12.98
CA TYR A 39 25.24 27.72 -13.30
C TYR A 39 24.63 28.77 -14.25
N PHE A 40 25.11 30.03 -14.20
CA PHE A 40 24.68 31.11 -15.10
C PHE A 40 25.45 31.14 -16.42
N GLU A 41 26.65 30.58 -16.50
CA GLU A 41 27.44 30.50 -17.73
C GLU A 41 26.82 29.58 -18.80
N ARG A 42 27.16 29.83 -20.07
CA ARG A 42 26.73 29.08 -21.27
C ARG A 42 27.95 28.74 -22.11
N ASP A 43 27.94 27.59 -22.81
CA ASP A 43 29.03 27.21 -23.70
C ASP A 43 28.88 27.77 -25.13
N GLU A 44 29.82 27.42 -26.02
CA GLU A 44 29.89 27.75 -27.47
C GLU A 44 28.56 27.57 -28.26
N ARG A 45 27.56 26.89 -27.67
CA ARG A 45 26.28 26.51 -28.29
C ARG A 45 25.06 27.15 -27.62
N GLY A 46 25.27 27.93 -26.56
CA GLY A 46 24.22 28.39 -25.66
C GLY A 46 23.69 27.30 -24.71
N GLU A 47 24.30 26.11 -24.65
CA GLU A 47 23.94 25.08 -23.67
C GLU A 47 24.47 25.50 -22.28
N ARG A 48 23.71 25.26 -21.20
CA ARG A 48 24.15 25.57 -19.83
C ARG A 48 25.46 24.89 -19.47
N ARG A 49 26.38 25.64 -18.86
CA ARG A 49 27.62 25.07 -18.34
C ARG A 49 27.31 24.09 -17.19
N VAL A 50 27.95 22.92 -17.21
CA VAL A 50 27.91 21.96 -16.09
C VAL A 50 28.61 22.59 -14.88
N PRO A 51 27.93 22.78 -13.73
CA PRO A 51 28.56 23.23 -12.50
C PRO A 51 29.31 22.04 -11.89
N VAL A 52 30.62 21.98 -12.11
CA VAL A 52 31.47 20.86 -11.69
C VAL A 52 32.85 21.32 -11.24
N LEU A 53 33.27 20.87 -10.08
CA LEU A 53 34.58 21.12 -9.52
C LEU A 53 35.57 20.07 -10.04
N LEU A 54 36.09 20.27 -11.27
CA LEU A 54 36.95 19.28 -11.94
C LEU A 54 38.24 18.93 -11.18
N HIS A 55 38.66 19.72 -10.19
CA HIS A 55 39.79 19.34 -9.31
C HIS A 55 39.45 18.18 -8.37
N HIS A 56 38.17 17.99 -8.02
CA HIS A 56 37.65 16.85 -7.23
C HIS A 56 37.31 15.61 -8.08
N LEU A 57 37.70 15.60 -9.36
CA LEU A 57 37.52 14.45 -10.26
C LEU A 57 38.85 13.70 -10.43
N LYS A 58 38.95 12.54 -9.79
CA LYS A 58 40.05 11.58 -9.96
C LYS A 58 39.79 10.75 -11.23
N ILE A 59 40.83 10.55 -12.04
CA ILE A 59 40.76 9.79 -13.30
C ILE A 59 41.90 8.76 -13.34
N ARG A 60 41.59 7.55 -13.84
CA ARG A 60 42.59 6.51 -14.12
C ARG A 60 42.36 5.87 -15.48
N VAL A 61 43.41 5.62 -16.25
CA VAL A 61 43.34 5.04 -17.60
C VAL A 61 43.89 3.61 -17.60
N SER A 62 42.99 2.64 -17.81
CA SER A 62 43.32 1.23 -18.07
C SER A 62 43.08 0.85 -19.53
N ASP A 63 43.65 -0.27 -19.97
CA ASP A 63 43.22 -0.91 -21.21
C ASP A 63 41.90 -1.67 -20.95
N SER A 64 41.15 -2.01 -22.00
CA SER A 64 40.01 -2.93 -21.90
C SER A 64 40.11 -4.09 -22.89
N LEU A 65 40.12 -5.31 -22.36
CA LEU A 65 39.71 -6.51 -23.08
C LEU A 65 38.19 -6.42 -23.31
N HIS A 66 37.79 -6.00 -24.52
CA HIS A 66 36.38 -5.93 -24.90
C HIS A 66 36.18 -6.77 -26.19
N PRO A 67 35.36 -7.84 -26.19
CA PRO A 67 35.25 -8.77 -27.34
C PRO A 67 34.71 -8.19 -28.66
N LEU A 68 34.33 -6.91 -28.70
CA LEU A 68 33.44 -6.33 -29.73
C LEU A 68 34.12 -5.25 -30.60
N SER A 69 35.46 -5.25 -30.73
CA SER A 69 36.17 -4.28 -31.57
C SER A 69 37.42 -4.85 -32.23
N GLY A 70 37.33 -5.19 -33.52
CA GLY A 70 38.48 -5.62 -34.32
C GLY A 70 39.62 -4.58 -34.38
N SER A 71 40.85 -5.06 -34.15
CA SER A 71 42.16 -4.41 -34.33
C SER A 71 42.44 -3.03 -33.70
N LYS A 72 41.49 -2.42 -32.98
CA LYS A 72 41.58 -1.03 -32.50
C LYS A 72 41.54 -0.95 -30.98
N ALA A 73 42.63 -0.47 -30.39
CA ALA A 73 42.75 -0.25 -28.94
C ALA A 73 41.64 0.67 -28.41
N VAL A 74 41.03 0.25 -27.29
CA VAL A 74 40.04 1.01 -26.53
C VAL A 74 40.58 1.18 -25.10
N PHE A 75 40.66 2.43 -24.67
CA PHE A 75 41.03 2.81 -23.31
C PHE A 75 39.76 2.89 -22.46
N ARG A 76 39.86 2.35 -21.26
CA ARG A 76 38.87 2.39 -20.19
C ARG A 76 39.31 3.44 -19.18
N ILE A 77 38.49 4.47 -19.02
CA ILE A 77 38.73 5.60 -18.14
C ILE A 77 37.84 5.38 -16.90
N GLU A 78 38.45 5.10 -15.76
CA GLU A 78 37.77 5.12 -14.46
C GLU A 78 37.65 6.58 -14.02
N CYS A 79 36.46 6.99 -13.60
CA CYS A 79 36.17 8.34 -13.10
C CYS A 79 35.59 8.24 -11.69
N GLU A 80 36.16 9.01 -10.77
CA GLU A 80 35.71 9.11 -9.37
C GLU A 80 35.61 10.58 -8.95
N TYR A 81 34.43 10.99 -8.49
CA TYR A 81 34.13 12.36 -8.06
C TYR A 81 33.85 12.41 -6.55
N ALA A 82 34.27 13.52 -5.90
CA ALA A 82 33.97 13.84 -4.51
C ALA A 82 34.26 12.67 -3.54
N ASN A 83 35.53 12.29 -3.44
CA ASN A 83 36.05 11.22 -2.57
C ASN A 83 35.27 9.88 -2.62
N GLY A 84 34.63 9.60 -3.75
CA GLY A 84 34.02 8.31 -4.03
C GLY A 84 32.50 8.29 -4.09
N GLN A 85 31.81 9.42 -3.85
CA GLN A 85 30.35 9.50 -3.96
C GLN A 85 29.86 9.20 -5.39
N GLY A 86 30.56 9.69 -6.42
CA GLY A 86 30.25 9.37 -7.81
C GLY A 86 31.34 8.49 -8.44
N LYS A 87 31.02 7.26 -8.87
CA LYS A 87 31.94 6.38 -9.62
C LYS A 87 31.32 5.87 -10.92
N TRP A 88 32.05 5.98 -12.03
CA TRP A 88 31.64 5.46 -13.34
C TRP A 88 32.83 5.15 -14.25
N VAL A 89 32.56 4.52 -15.39
CA VAL A 89 33.59 4.07 -16.34
C VAL A 89 33.24 4.53 -17.75
N VAL A 90 34.22 5.06 -18.48
CA VAL A 90 34.05 5.64 -19.81
C VAL A 90 35.02 5.02 -20.81
N TYR A 91 34.51 4.54 -21.94
CA TYR A 91 35.32 3.85 -22.96
C TYR A 91 35.60 4.75 -24.17
N ARG A 92 36.87 4.96 -24.51
CA ARG A 92 37.35 5.89 -25.56
C ARG A 92 38.46 5.27 -26.41
N GLN A 93 38.54 5.67 -27.68
CA GLN A 93 39.66 5.32 -28.58
C GLN A 93 40.54 6.55 -28.76
N LEU A 94 41.80 6.37 -29.18
CA LEU A 94 42.76 7.47 -29.38
C LEU A 94 42.21 8.61 -30.27
N ARG A 95 41.39 8.28 -31.28
CA ARG A 95 40.72 9.27 -32.15
C ARG A 95 39.77 10.22 -31.39
N ASP A 96 39.19 9.79 -30.28
CA ASP A 96 38.33 10.65 -29.44
C ASP A 96 39.18 11.64 -28.65
N PHE A 97 40.34 11.22 -28.13
CA PHE A 97 41.32 12.10 -27.47
C PHE A 97 41.90 13.13 -28.46
N LEU A 98 42.23 12.71 -29.68
CA LEU A 98 42.67 13.61 -30.75
C LEU A 98 41.58 14.61 -31.16
N ALA A 99 40.33 14.18 -31.31
CA ALA A 99 39.21 15.06 -31.62
C ALA A 99 38.90 16.06 -30.48
N LEU A 100 39.17 15.68 -29.23
CA LEU A 100 39.11 16.57 -28.07
C LEU A 100 40.23 17.62 -28.12
N HIS A 101 41.48 17.18 -28.30
CA HIS A 101 42.66 18.05 -28.35
C HIS A 101 42.58 19.06 -29.50
N THR A 102 42.35 18.61 -30.73
CA THR A 102 42.28 19.47 -31.90
C THR A 102 41.20 20.54 -31.74
N HIS A 103 40.07 20.23 -31.10
CA HIS A 103 39.06 21.25 -30.87
C HIS A 103 39.50 22.32 -29.87
N TYR A 104 40.08 21.94 -28.73
CA TYR A 104 40.56 22.93 -27.77
C TYR A 104 41.73 23.75 -28.34
N ARG A 105 42.65 23.13 -29.08
CA ARG A 105 43.74 23.84 -29.79
C ARG A 105 43.20 24.86 -30.81
N VAL A 106 42.14 24.52 -31.54
CA VAL A 106 41.48 25.44 -32.49
C VAL A 106 40.73 26.54 -31.75
N SER A 107 39.90 26.21 -30.77
CA SER A 107 39.12 27.19 -29.99
C SER A 107 40.05 28.20 -29.29
N ASN A 108 41.16 27.74 -28.70
CA ASN A 108 42.16 28.62 -28.07
C ASN A 108 42.86 29.56 -29.08
N ALA A 109 43.15 29.07 -30.29
CA ALA A 109 43.76 29.88 -31.35
C ALA A 109 42.83 30.97 -31.90
N TYR A 110 41.51 30.75 -31.89
CA TYR A 110 40.52 31.77 -32.28
C TYR A 110 40.18 32.74 -31.14
N ASN A 111 39.98 32.23 -29.91
CA ASN A 111 39.46 33.02 -28.79
C ASN A 111 40.53 33.79 -27.99
N ARG A 112 41.83 33.61 -28.27
CA ARG A 112 42.96 34.28 -27.61
C ARG A 112 43.04 34.11 -26.08
N ASN A 113 42.46 33.03 -25.52
CA ASN A 113 42.61 32.75 -24.09
C ASN A 113 44.05 32.31 -23.75
N ILE A 114 44.60 32.87 -22.67
CA ILE A 114 46.04 32.82 -22.35
C ILE A 114 46.31 31.72 -21.31
N ASP A 115 45.76 30.52 -21.54
CA ASP A 115 46.01 29.34 -20.72
C ASP A 115 46.94 28.35 -21.43
N ALA A 116 47.88 27.77 -20.66
CA ALA A 116 48.91 26.87 -21.15
C ALA A 116 48.36 25.45 -21.43
N MET A 117 47.60 25.32 -22.51
CA MET A 117 47.06 24.05 -23.01
C MET A 117 48.16 22.96 -23.13
N PRO A 118 47.96 21.76 -22.55
CA PRO A 118 48.97 20.70 -22.59
C PRO A 118 49.21 20.19 -24.01
N GLU A 119 50.47 19.87 -24.34
CA GLU A 119 50.80 19.16 -25.57
C GLU A 119 50.10 17.80 -25.63
N PHE A 120 49.65 17.39 -26.82
CA PHE A 120 49.14 16.04 -27.01
C PHE A 120 50.27 15.02 -26.87
N PRO A 121 50.11 13.93 -26.08
CA PRO A 121 51.19 12.96 -25.84
C PRO A 121 51.55 12.21 -27.13
N ARG A 122 52.61 12.65 -27.80
CA ARG A 122 53.04 12.11 -29.11
C ARG A 122 53.40 10.62 -29.03
N THR A 123 53.85 10.15 -27.86
CA THR A 123 54.07 8.74 -27.50
C THR A 123 52.84 7.85 -27.66
N SER A 124 51.63 8.41 -27.63
CA SER A 124 50.38 7.65 -27.76
C SER A 124 49.99 7.34 -29.22
N LEU A 125 50.68 7.90 -30.23
CA LEU A 125 50.37 7.73 -31.64
C LEU A 125 50.97 6.43 -32.23
N PRO A 126 50.17 5.48 -32.78
CA PRO A 126 50.66 4.20 -33.29
C PRO A 126 51.72 4.30 -34.39
N TYR A 127 51.72 5.40 -35.15
CA TYR A 127 52.63 5.63 -36.29
C TYR A 127 54.10 5.78 -35.86
N LEU A 128 54.37 6.15 -34.60
CA LEU A 128 55.72 6.26 -34.05
C LEU A 128 56.38 4.91 -33.74
N LYS A 129 55.69 3.77 -33.95
CA LYS A 129 56.32 2.44 -33.94
C LYS A 129 57.45 2.29 -34.97
N PHE A 130 57.44 3.05 -36.05
CA PHE A 130 58.44 2.99 -37.12
C PHE A 130 59.57 4.04 -36.98
N LEU A 131 59.59 4.81 -35.89
CA LEU A 131 60.56 5.90 -35.63
C LEU A 131 61.34 5.67 -34.31
N LYS A 132 61.43 4.41 -33.88
CA LYS A 132 62.23 3.96 -32.72
C LYS A 132 63.05 2.69 -32.99
N SER A 133 63.12 2.21 -34.22
CA SER A 133 64.06 1.16 -34.65
C SER A 133 65.53 1.57 -34.46
N ASP A 134 65.81 2.86 -34.61
CA ASP A 134 67.17 3.41 -34.70
C ASP A 134 67.78 3.78 -33.33
N MET A 135 67.08 3.46 -32.24
CA MET A 135 67.53 3.67 -30.85
C MET A 135 67.27 2.41 -30.04
N GLY A 136 68.19 1.45 -30.16
CA GLY A 136 68.03 0.07 -29.70
C GLY A 136 67.70 -0.08 -28.21
N ARG A 137 66.44 -0.41 -27.93
CA ARG A 137 65.93 -1.12 -26.74
C ARG A 137 64.58 -1.74 -27.13
N ASP A 138 64.45 -3.05 -27.01
CA ASP A 138 63.17 -3.75 -27.17
C ASP A 138 62.25 -3.42 -25.99
N VAL A 139 61.50 -2.32 -26.14
CA VAL A 139 60.45 -1.95 -25.17
C VAL A 139 59.33 -2.97 -25.29
N GLU A 140 59.16 -3.79 -24.25
CA GLU A 140 58.11 -4.80 -24.21
C GLU A 140 56.73 -4.19 -24.52
N ARG A 141 55.90 -4.96 -25.23
CA ARG A 141 54.56 -4.54 -25.64
C ARG A 141 53.67 -4.11 -24.45
N ALA A 142 53.92 -4.68 -23.26
CA ALA A 142 53.26 -4.31 -22.02
C ALA A 142 53.73 -2.95 -21.45
N GLU A 143 55.05 -2.67 -21.49
CA GLU A 143 55.58 -1.39 -21.03
C GLU A 143 55.18 -0.24 -21.96
N PHE A 144 55.18 -0.45 -23.28
CA PHE A 144 54.66 0.55 -24.21
C PHE A 144 53.19 0.91 -23.90
N ALA A 145 52.36 -0.09 -23.59
CA ALA A 145 50.96 0.12 -23.19
C ALA A 145 50.84 0.86 -21.84
N ARG A 146 51.71 0.56 -20.86
CA ARG A 146 51.80 1.30 -19.58
C ARG A 146 52.08 2.78 -19.81
N LEU A 147 53.15 3.09 -20.55
CA LEU A 147 53.57 4.46 -20.86
C LEU A 147 52.52 5.21 -21.71
N GLN A 148 51.83 4.52 -22.63
CA GLN A 148 50.73 5.10 -23.41
C GLN A 148 49.54 5.50 -22.53
N ARG A 149 49.18 4.68 -21.54
CA ARG A 149 48.09 4.97 -20.59
C ARG A 149 48.45 6.14 -19.67
N GLU A 150 49.63 6.08 -19.06
CA GLU A 150 50.17 7.12 -18.16
C GLU A 150 50.26 8.49 -18.87
N ALA A 151 50.67 8.52 -20.14
CA ALA A 151 50.73 9.75 -20.93
C ALA A 151 49.34 10.30 -21.29
N LEU A 152 48.33 9.45 -21.51
CA LEU A 152 46.94 9.87 -21.76
C LEU A 152 46.24 10.33 -20.48
N GLU A 153 46.57 9.72 -19.34
CA GLU A 153 46.07 10.10 -18.00
C GLU A 153 46.58 11.49 -17.60
N ASN A 154 47.90 11.70 -17.65
CA ASN A 154 48.52 13.00 -17.41
C ASN A 154 48.02 14.09 -18.37
N TYR A 155 47.75 13.74 -19.64
CA TYR A 155 47.12 14.65 -20.60
C TYR A 155 45.72 15.07 -20.17
N LEU A 156 44.87 14.16 -19.68
CA LEU A 156 43.53 14.50 -19.18
C LEU A 156 43.61 15.38 -17.92
N VAL A 157 44.48 15.07 -16.97
CA VAL A 157 44.68 15.88 -15.75
C VAL A 157 45.17 17.30 -16.10
N GLY A 158 46.14 17.42 -17.02
CA GLY A 158 46.60 18.71 -17.53
C GLY A 158 45.49 19.48 -18.27
N LEU A 159 44.67 18.79 -19.05
CA LEU A 159 43.55 19.41 -19.78
C LEU A 159 42.46 19.90 -18.82
N MET A 160 42.16 19.15 -17.76
CA MET A 160 41.22 19.55 -16.72
C MET A 160 41.67 20.85 -16.06
N ARG A 161 42.94 20.93 -15.63
CA ARG A 161 43.52 22.16 -15.05
C ARG A 161 43.42 23.37 -16.00
N ALA A 162 43.63 23.17 -17.30
CA ALA A 162 43.55 24.23 -18.31
C ALA A 162 42.12 24.70 -18.65
N VAL A 163 41.07 23.89 -18.42
CA VAL A 163 39.68 24.25 -18.82
C VAL A 163 38.69 24.33 -17.66
N MET A 164 39.08 23.99 -16.42
CA MET A 164 38.18 23.90 -15.26
C MET A 164 37.47 25.19 -14.88
N PHE A 165 37.93 26.36 -15.31
CA PHE A 165 37.25 27.64 -15.09
C PHE A 165 36.57 28.21 -16.35
N HIS A 166 36.72 27.56 -17.52
CA HIS A 166 36.25 28.05 -18.81
C HIS A 166 34.86 27.51 -19.18
N GLU A 167 33.99 28.33 -19.76
CA GLU A 167 32.71 27.94 -20.40
C GLU A 167 32.79 26.70 -21.32
N THR A 168 33.92 26.47 -21.99
CA THR A 168 34.14 25.32 -22.88
C THR A 168 34.34 23.99 -22.13
N ALA A 169 34.37 23.98 -20.80
CA ALA A 169 34.45 22.79 -19.95
C ALA A 169 33.36 21.75 -20.28
N ASN A 170 32.20 22.19 -20.78
CA ASN A 170 31.13 21.31 -21.25
C ASN A 170 31.59 20.28 -22.29
N ARG A 171 32.60 20.57 -23.12
CA ARG A 171 33.13 19.60 -24.09
C ARG A 171 33.91 18.47 -23.42
N LEU A 172 34.67 18.77 -22.38
CA LEU A 172 35.34 17.79 -21.52
C LEU A 172 34.33 17.01 -20.68
N CYS A 173 33.30 17.65 -20.14
CA CYS A 173 32.20 16.98 -19.42
C CYS A 173 31.48 15.96 -20.33
N ARG A 174 31.16 16.35 -21.57
CA ARG A 174 30.61 15.42 -22.59
C ARG A 174 31.59 14.30 -23.00
N PHE A 175 32.91 14.52 -22.90
CA PHE A 175 33.91 13.47 -23.13
C PHE A 175 34.01 12.49 -21.94
N LEU A 176 33.89 12.99 -20.71
CA LEU A 176 33.95 12.22 -19.45
C LEU A 176 32.59 11.70 -18.97
N GLU A 177 31.51 11.93 -19.71
CA GLU A 177 30.14 11.45 -19.42
C GLU A 177 29.56 11.94 -18.07
N ILE A 178 29.89 13.18 -17.67
CA ILE A 178 29.38 13.85 -16.47
C ILE A 178 28.42 14.99 -16.83
N SER A 179 27.34 15.14 -16.06
CA SER A 179 26.36 16.24 -16.14
C SER A 179 25.99 16.78 -14.76
N ALA A 180 25.24 17.89 -14.74
CA ALA A 180 24.73 18.49 -13.50
C ALA A 180 23.86 17.50 -12.69
N LEU A 181 23.03 16.71 -13.39
CA LEU A 181 22.25 15.64 -12.76
C LEU A 181 23.14 14.51 -12.19
N SER A 182 24.23 14.11 -12.87
CA SER A 182 25.18 13.12 -12.33
C SER A 182 25.77 13.56 -10.98
N ILE A 183 26.00 14.88 -10.83
CA ILE A 183 26.57 15.47 -9.61
C ILE A 183 25.50 15.57 -8.51
N GLN A 184 24.29 16.03 -8.83
CA GLN A 184 23.18 16.07 -7.88
C GLN A 184 22.82 14.68 -7.33
N LEU A 185 22.95 13.62 -8.15
CA LEU A 185 22.66 12.25 -7.73
C LEU A 185 23.83 11.54 -7.03
N ALA A 186 25.05 12.10 -7.02
CA ALA A 186 26.21 11.45 -6.40
C ALA A 186 26.04 11.22 -4.87
N PRO A 187 25.54 12.18 -4.07
CA PRO A 187 25.29 11.94 -2.64
C PRO A 187 24.24 10.84 -2.38
N THR A 188 23.28 10.66 -3.28
CA THR A 188 22.25 9.60 -3.17
C THR A 188 22.80 8.19 -3.43
N GLY A 189 24.03 8.07 -3.93
CA GLY A 189 24.65 6.80 -4.31
C GLY A 189 24.15 6.27 -5.66
N GLY A 190 24.21 4.96 -5.85
CA GLY A 190 23.92 4.28 -7.13
C GLY A 190 24.99 4.49 -8.21
N TRP A 191 25.13 3.56 -9.13
CA TRP A 191 26.13 3.60 -10.21
C TRP A 191 25.63 4.36 -11.44
N GLN A 192 26.56 4.97 -12.20
CA GLN A 192 26.26 5.46 -13.55
C GLN A 192 26.97 4.55 -14.56
N TYR A 193 26.20 3.80 -15.33
CA TYR A 193 26.73 2.80 -16.26
C TYR A 193 27.14 3.43 -17.60
N LYS A 194 26.40 4.44 -18.04
CA LYS A 194 26.62 5.18 -19.30
C LYS A 194 25.91 6.53 -19.21
N ALA A 195 26.50 7.59 -19.78
CA ALA A 195 25.76 8.81 -20.07
C ALA A 195 26.10 9.37 -21.47
N GLY A 196 25.36 10.38 -21.92
CA GLY A 196 25.61 11.01 -23.21
C GLY A 196 24.35 11.46 -23.94
N VAL A 197 24.55 12.00 -25.14
CA VAL A 197 23.45 12.45 -25.99
C VAL A 197 22.82 11.26 -26.73
N LEU A 198 21.52 11.05 -26.51
CA LEU A 198 20.65 10.16 -27.29
C LEU A 198 19.54 10.97 -27.96
N LYS A 199 19.04 10.46 -29.10
CA LYS A 199 17.72 10.86 -29.60
C LYS A 199 16.72 9.78 -29.22
N ILE A 200 15.62 10.17 -28.57
CA ILE A 200 14.55 9.27 -28.15
C ILE A 200 13.30 9.58 -28.97
N GLU A 201 12.67 8.54 -29.53
CA GLU A 201 11.39 8.63 -30.24
C GLU A 201 10.46 7.52 -29.70
N PRO A 202 9.27 7.81 -29.14
CA PRO A 202 8.32 6.77 -28.74
C PRO A 202 7.76 6.04 -29.97
N VAL A 203 7.40 4.76 -29.81
CA VAL A 203 6.98 3.87 -30.91
C VAL A 203 5.50 3.49 -30.78
N GLY A 204 4.76 3.55 -31.89
CA GLY A 204 3.36 3.11 -31.95
C GLY A 204 2.37 4.12 -31.33
N LYS A 205 1.31 3.59 -30.72
CA LYS A 205 0.32 4.35 -29.93
C LYS A 205 0.48 4.14 -28.41
N THR A 206 1.38 3.24 -28.01
CA THR A 206 1.55 2.73 -26.64
C THR A 206 2.58 3.57 -25.88
N GLY A 207 2.08 4.40 -24.95
CA GLY A 207 2.90 5.26 -24.12
C GLY A 207 3.41 6.54 -24.82
N ALA A 208 3.85 7.50 -24.01
CA ALA A 208 4.47 8.74 -24.48
C ALA A 208 5.68 9.06 -23.61
N PHE A 209 6.89 9.05 -24.19
CA PHE A 209 8.10 9.53 -23.54
C PHE A 209 8.22 11.05 -23.67
N SER A 210 7.28 11.75 -23.02
CA SER A 210 7.20 13.20 -22.85
C SER A 210 5.87 13.56 -22.21
N ARG A 211 5.82 14.74 -21.57
CA ARG A 211 4.56 15.36 -21.11
C ARG A 211 3.52 15.44 -22.24
N ARG A 212 2.24 15.32 -21.89
CA ARG A 212 1.14 15.60 -22.82
C ARG A 212 1.22 17.06 -23.32
N GLY A 213 0.83 17.29 -24.57
CA GLY A 213 0.82 18.63 -25.20
C GLY A 213 2.14 19.10 -25.84
N LEU A 214 3.29 18.47 -25.57
CA LEU A 214 4.57 18.89 -26.19
C LEU A 214 4.57 18.73 -27.73
N GLY A 215 5.11 19.73 -28.43
CA GLY A 215 5.14 19.79 -29.89
C GLY A 215 6.10 18.80 -30.55
N TRP A 216 5.81 18.44 -31.81
CA TRP A 216 6.51 17.39 -32.57
C TRP A 216 8.02 17.62 -32.74
N ARG A 217 8.46 18.88 -32.90
CA ARG A 217 9.90 19.23 -32.97
C ARG A 217 10.60 18.94 -31.64
N GLU A 218 9.99 19.36 -30.53
CA GLU A 218 10.55 19.18 -29.18
C GLU A 218 10.61 17.70 -28.80
N LYS A 219 9.56 16.92 -29.12
CA LYS A 219 9.55 15.45 -28.97
C LYS A 219 10.59 14.69 -29.82
N ARG A 220 11.34 15.39 -30.67
CA ARG A 220 12.42 14.83 -31.51
C ARG A 220 13.78 15.49 -31.27
N LYS A 221 13.90 16.38 -30.28
CA LYS A 221 15.18 16.94 -29.83
C LYS A 221 16.06 15.82 -29.26
N SER A 222 17.36 15.84 -29.56
CA SER A 222 18.32 14.98 -28.86
C SER A 222 18.55 15.51 -27.44
N ARG A 223 18.58 14.64 -26.44
CA ARG A 223 18.66 14.98 -25.01
C ARG A 223 19.86 14.32 -24.36
N TRP A 224 20.32 14.86 -23.24
CA TRP A 224 21.35 14.20 -22.43
C TRP A 224 20.66 13.14 -21.58
N CYS A 225 21.18 11.91 -21.63
CA CYS A 225 20.60 10.77 -20.92
C CYS A 225 21.67 10.08 -20.06
N ALA A 226 21.23 9.29 -19.08
CA ALA A 226 22.09 8.42 -18.28
C ALA A 226 21.39 7.11 -17.91
N VAL A 227 22.12 5.98 -17.97
CA VAL A 227 21.70 4.69 -17.40
C VAL A 227 22.17 4.62 -15.95
N ARG A 228 21.22 4.41 -15.06
CA ARG A 228 21.37 4.22 -13.60
C ARG A 228 20.90 2.81 -13.22
N ASP A 229 21.00 2.46 -11.95
CA ASP A 229 20.86 1.09 -11.41
C ASP A 229 19.56 0.35 -11.75
N SER A 230 18.49 1.09 -12.09
CA SER A 230 17.22 0.48 -12.52
C SER A 230 16.42 1.35 -13.49
N TYR A 231 17.05 2.33 -14.16
CA TYR A 231 16.35 3.28 -15.04
C TYR A 231 17.28 4.01 -16.04
N LEU A 232 16.68 4.50 -17.13
CA LEU A 232 17.24 5.46 -18.08
C LEU A 232 16.56 6.82 -17.86
N VAL A 233 17.31 7.82 -17.42
CA VAL A 233 16.84 9.21 -17.23
C VAL A 233 17.25 10.10 -18.40
N ALA A 234 16.42 11.09 -18.74
CA ALA A 234 16.72 12.15 -19.71
C ALA A 234 16.57 13.56 -19.12
N VAL A 235 17.45 14.48 -19.53
CA VAL A 235 17.42 15.94 -19.27
C VAL A 235 17.69 16.72 -20.56
N ASP A 236 17.26 17.98 -20.63
CA ASP A 236 17.24 18.74 -21.89
C ASP A 236 18.63 19.10 -22.43
N GLU A 237 19.61 19.26 -21.54
CA GLU A 237 21.03 19.58 -21.79
C GLU A 237 21.88 19.11 -20.59
N PRO A 238 23.20 18.85 -20.73
CA PRO A 238 24.03 18.33 -19.63
C PRO A 238 24.20 19.31 -18.46
N GLY A 239 23.98 20.62 -18.65
CA GLY A 239 23.98 21.60 -17.57
C GLY A 239 22.70 21.59 -16.71
N GLU A 240 21.65 20.89 -17.12
CA GLU A 240 20.39 20.85 -16.38
C GLU A 240 20.25 19.65 -15.43
N THR A 241 19.58 19.92 -14.31
CA THR A 241 19.12 18.95 -13.30
C THR A 241 17.66 18.55 -13.48
N ARG A 242 16.88 19.33 -14.24
CA ARG A 242 15.43 19.11 -14.41
C ARG A 242 15.16 17.91 -15.31
N VAL A 243 14.67 16.84 -14.71
CA VAL A 243 14.25 15.61 -15.41
C VAL A 243 13.17 15.91 -16.46
N HIS A 244 13.43 15.50 -17.71
CA HIS A 244 12.50 15.59 -18.83
C HIS A 244 11.51 14.41 -18.83
N ASP A 245 12.00 13.18 -18.68
CA ASP A 245 11.23 11.93 -18.51
C ASP A 245 12.18 10.80 -18.04
N VAL A 246 11.61 9.68 -17.58
CA VAL A 246 12.32 8.54 -16.94
C VAL A 246 11.76 7.22 -17.44
N PHE A 247 12.57 6.42 -18.14
CA PHE A 247 12.20 5.06 -18.51
C PHE A 247 12.71 4.10 -17.41
N LEU A 248 11.80 3.44 -16.72
CA LEU A 248 12.12 2.51 -15.63
C LEU A 248 12.33 1.11 -16.22
N LEU A 249 13.30 0.35 -15.69
CA LEU A 249 13.43 -1.06 -16.03
C LEU A 249 12.49 -1.88 -15.13
N ASP A 250 11.83 -2.88 -15.71
CA ASP A 250 10.90 -3.82 -15.07
C ASP A 250 11.06 -5.24 -15.65
N ALA A 251 10.31 -6.22 -15.17
CA ALA A 251 10.44 -7.62 -15.60
C ALA A 251 10.16 -7.84 -17.10
N ASP A 252 9.46 -6.92 -17.78
CA ASP A 252 9.20 -6.99 -19.22
C ASP A 252 10.31 -6.31 -20.05
N PHE A 253 11.42 -5.89 -19.42
CA PHE A 253 12.46 -5.09 -20.06
C PHE A 253 13.26 -5.85 -21.13
N THR A 254 13.24 -5.34 -22.35
CA THR A 254 13.97 -5.92 -23.49
C THR A 254 14.75 -4.86 -24.29
N VAL A 255 15.81 -5.31 -24.97
CA VAL A 255 16.63 -4.48 -25.86
C VAL A 255 16.73 -5.13 -27.24
N GLU A 256 16.16 -4.50 -28.27
CA GLU A 256 16.18 -5.04 -29.63
C GLU A 256 17.21 -4.35 -30.53
N ARG A 257 18.01 -5.18 -31.21
CA ARG A 257 18.90 -4.79 -32.32
C ARG A 257 18.20 -5.11 -33.66
N PRO A 258 18.06 -4.17 -34.62
CA PRO A 258 17.41 -4.45 -35.90
C PRO A 258 18.14 -5.54 -36.71
N THR A 259 17.51 -6.70 -36.88
CA THR A 259 18.09 -7.84 -37.59
C THR A 259 18.21 -7.60 -39.10
N ARG A 260 19.40 -7.88 -39.65
CA ARG A 260 19.66 -7.85 -41.09
C ARG A 260 19.31 -9.18 -41.74
N TYR A 261 18.22 -9.21 -42.52
CA TYR A 261 18.10 -10.19 -43.61
C TYR A 261 19.04 -9.78 -44.75
N LEU A 262 20.31 -10.18 -44.61
CA LEU A 262 21.32 -10.01 -45.66
C LEU A 262 20.97 -10.90 -46.85
N ARG A 263 20.78 -10.28 -48.02
CA ARG A 263 20.58 -10.97 -49.29
C ARG A 263 21.92 -11.61 -49.72
N LYS A 264 22.23 -12.80 -49.19
CA LYS A 264 23.41 -13.58 -49.58
C LYS A 264 23.41 -13.79 -51.10
N GLY A 265 24.37 -13.17 -51.77
CA GLY A 265 24.77 -13.46 -53.14
C GLY A 265 26.21 -13.96 -53.15
N LEU A 266 26.51 -14.77 -54.17
CA LEU A 266 27.83 -15.26 -54.57
C LEU A 266 28.90 -14.13 -54.57
N ASN A 267 30.21 -14.38 -54.40
CA ASN A 267 30.93 -15.63 -54.67
C ASN A 267 32.31 -15.73 -53.97
N MET A 268 32.93 -16.92 -54.05
CA MET A 268 34.38 -17.22 -53.91
C MET A 268 35.13 -16.74 -52.65
N LEU A 269 35.44 -17.69 -51.76
CA LEU A 269 36.72 -18.44 -51.84
C LEU A 269 36.56 -19.82 -51.17
N HIS A 270 37.42 -20.76 -51.52
CA HIS A 270 37.44 -22.16 -51.05
C HIS A 270 38.83 -22.50 -50.48
N LEU A 271 39.03 -23.77 -50.09
CA LEU A 271 40.21 -24.38 -49.43
C LEU A 271 40.17 -24.22 -47.89
N GLY A 272 40.01 -25.29 -47.11
CA GLY A 272 39.71 -26.68 -47.47
C GLY A 272 39.50 -27.54 -46.21
N ASP A 273 38.79 -28.66 -46.38
CA ASP A 273 38.95 -30.04 -45.83
C ASP A 273 39.63 -30.21 -44.43
N GLU A 274 39.20 -31.11 -43.53
CA GLU A 274 38.64 -32.45 -43.76
C GLU A 274 37.66 -32.91 -42.62
N GLU A 275 37.41 -34.22 -42.48
CA GLU A 275 36.33 -34.95 -41.76
C GLU A 275 36.33 -34.82 -40.19
N GLU A 276 35.35 -35.28 -39.37
CA GLU A 276 34.57 -36.55 -39.37
C GLU A 276 33.21 -36.49 -38.58
N HIS A 277 32.53 -37.64 -38.46
CA HIS A 277 31.16 -37.94 -37.99
C HIS A 277 30.88 -37.77 -36.45
N THR A 278 29.66 -37.94 -35.84
CA THR A 278 28.41 -38.62 -36.26
C THR A 278 27.11 -38.08 -35.59
N ALA A 279 26.00 -38.30 -36.31
CA ALA A 279 24.55 -38.09 -36.09
C ALA A 279 23.86 -38.31 -34.72
N ALA A 280 22.72 -37.60 -34.53
CA ALA A 280 21.38 -38.16 -34.23
C ALA A 280 20.25 -37.11 -34.52
N ASN A 281 19.05 -37.54 -34.91
CA ASN A 281 17.90 -36.70 -35.30
C ASN A 281 16.61 -37.12 -34.56
N PRO A 282 15.65 -36.20 -34.29
CA PRO A 282 14.27 -36.54 -33.92
C PRO A 282 13.28 -36.42 -35.10
N GLU A 283 12.24 -37.25 -35.05
CA GLU A 283 11.01 -37.21 -35.88
C GLU A 283 9.89 -36.41 -35.17
N THR A 284 8.74 -36.04 -35.76
CA THR A 284 8.34 -35.35 -37.01
C THR A 284 6.81 -35.05 -36.92
N HIS A 285 6.25 -34.35 -37.92
CA HIS A 285 4.81 -34.29 -38.29
C HIS A 285 3.81 -33.33 -37.59
N ALA A 286 3.31 -32.39 -38.41
CA ALA A 286 1.90 -31.96 -38.48
C ALA A 286 1.17 -32.86 -39.53
N GLU A 287 -0.11 -32.74 -39.93
CA GLU A 287 -1.04 -31.60 -40.12
C GLU A 287 -2.52 -32.07 -40.08
N THR A 288 -3.48 -31.16 -40.27
CA THR A 288 -4.80 -31.38 -40.94
C THR A 288 -5.57 -30.04 -41.07
N ASN A 289 -6.41 -29.75 -42.08
CA ASN A 289 -6.66 -30.45 -43.35
C ASN A 289 -7.27 -29.53 -44.45
N THR A 290 -7.00 -29.84 -45.73
CA THR A 290 -7.79 -29.60 -46.98
C THR A 290 -8.45 -28.25 -47.33
N ALA A 291 -8.37 -27.91 -48.63
CA ALA A 291 -9.20 -26.91 -49.33
C ALA A 291 -10.07 -27.59 -50.42
N ASN A 292 -10.86 -26.84 -51.20
CA ASN A 292 -11.38 -27.38 -52.47
C ASN A 292 -11.83 -26.36 -53.54
N SER A 293 -11.78 -26.83 -54.80
CA SER A 293 -12.33 -26.28 -56.06
C SER A 293 -11.36 -25.55 -57.03
N ILE A 294 -11.61 -25.78 -58.33
CA ILE A 294 -10.73 -25.53 -59.50
C ILE A 294 -11.60 -24.98 -60.65
N LEU A 295 -11.05 -24.11 -61.52
CA LEU A 295 -11.31 -24.09 -62.99
C LEU A 295 -10.41 -23.10 -63.77
N ASP A 296 -10.05 -23.52 -64.99
CA ASP A 296 -9.41 -22.85 -66.15
C ASP A 296 -8.20 -21.88 -66.02
N PRO A 297 -7.05 -22.16 -66.71
CA PRO A 297 -5.88 -21.27 -66.72
C PRO A 297 -5.87 -20.15 -67.78
N GLU A 298 -6.48 -20.34 -68.95
CA GLU A 298 -6.13 -19.60 -70.19
C GLU A 298 -6.51 -18.10 -70.21
N ARG A 299 -7.23 -17.60 -69.19
CA ARG A 299 -7.63 -16.19 -69.08
C ARG A 299 -6.77 -15.36 -68.10
N MET A 300 -5.70 -15.94 -67.57
CA MET A 300 -4.84 -15.31 -66.56
C MET A 300 -3.78 -14.37 -67.17
N GLU A 301 -3.25 -14.69 -68.34
CA GLU A 301 -1.90 -14.23 -68.72
C GLU A 301 -1.81 -12.76 -69.16
N GLU A 302 -2.83 -12.23 -69.85
CA GLU A 302 -2.91 -10.79 -70.19
C GLU A 302 -3.12 -9.90 -68.94
N ASN A 303 -3.91 -10.36 -67.96
CA ASN A 303 -4.20 -9.62 -66.74
C ASN A 303 -2.99 -9.52 -65.79
N ILE A 304 -2.06 -10.48 -65.85
CA ILE A 304 -0.81 -10.43 -65.07
C ILE A 304 0.09 -9.27 -65.54
N GLN A 305 0.19 -9.03 -66.86
CA GLN A 305 1.18 -8.09 -67.39
C GLN A 305 0.88 -6.63 -67.01
N GLN A 306 -0.39 -6.19 -67.03
CA GLN A 306 -0.76 -4.84 -66.58
C GLN A 306 -0.53 -4.65 -65.07
N ARG A 307 -0.95 -5.62 -64.23
CA ARG A 307 -0.76 -5.56 -62.76
C ARG A 307 0.72 -5.51 -62.34
N GLN A 308 1.63 -6.09 -63.11
CA GLN A 308 3.06 -6.07 -62.81
C GLN A 308 3.72 -4.68 -63.00
N GLN A 309 3.17 -3.77 -63.79
CA GLN A 309 3.78 -2.43 -63.97
C GLN A 309 3.42 -1.46 -62.84
N GLU A 310 2.16 -1.44 -62.38
CA GLU A 310 1.76 -0.58 -61.25
C GLU A 310 2.44 -1.00 -59.93
N GLY A 311 2.55 -2.31 -59.68
CA GLY A 311 3.26 -2.86 -58.53
C GLY A 311 4.73 -2.41 -58.45
N LYS A 312 5.40 -2.19 -59.60
CA LYS A 312 6.79 -1.75 -59.67
C LYS A 312 6.97 -0.25 -59.35
N LYS A 313 5.97 0.61 -59.58
CA LYS A 313 6.02 2.02 -59.14
C LYS A 313 5.75 2.17 -57.63
N LYS A 314 4.80 1.44 -57.04
CA LYS A 314 4.55 1.50 -55.58
C LYS A 314 5.63 0.84 -54.72
N ARG A 315 6.35 -0.17 -55.20
CA ARG A 315 7.45 -0.81 -54.43
C ARG A 315 8.78 -0.03 -54.40
N LYS A 316 8.94 1.08 -55.16
CA LYS A 316 10.21 1.83 -55.23
C LYS A 316 10.40 2.90 -54.12
N ASN A 317 9.39 3.15 -53.28
CA ASN A 317 9.40 4.17 -52.22
C ASN A 317 9.32 3.59 -50.78
N LYS A 318 9.65 2.31 -50.56
CA LYS A 318 9.56 1.70 -49.20
C LYS A 318 10.70 0.75 -48.81
N THR A 319 11.92 1.08 -49.22
CA THR A 319 13.17 0.59 -48.62
C THR A 319 13.96 1.78 -48.09
N GLN A 320 13.74 2.12 -46.82
CA GLN A 320 14.45 3.17 -46.10
C GLN A 320 15.57 2.51 -45.27
N ASP A 321 16.81 3.00 -45.39
CA ASP A 321 17.96 2.39 -44.72
C ASP A 321 17.77 2.27 -43.19
N LEU A 322 17.88 1.03 -42.69
CA LEU A 322 17.93 0.74 -41.26
C LEU A 322 19.31 1.18 -40.74
N SER A 323 19.33 2.30 -40.03
CA SER A 323 20.57 3.01 -39.67
C SER A 323 21.40 2.26 -38.63
N HIS A 324 22.71 2.14 -38.88
CA HIS A 324 23.81 1.56 -38.05
C HIS A 324 24.04 2.24 -36.67
N ARG A 325 22.99 2.77 -36.03
CA ARG A 325 23.04 3.56 -34.80
C ARG A 325 21.69 3.61 -34.07
N THR A 326 20.73 2.78 -34.50
CA THR A 326 19.36 2.77 -33.99
C THR A 326 19.05 1.41 -33.37
N PHE A 327 18.50 1.43 -32.17
CA PHE A 327 18.04 0.26 -31.43
C PHE A 327 16.72 0.59 -30.73
N TYR A 328 16.06 -0.41 -30.17
CA TYR A 328 14.83 -0.23 -29.39
C TYR A 328 15.02 -0.74 -27.97
N ILE A 329 14.26 -0.15 -27.05
CA ILE A 329 14.02 -0.72 -25.73
C ILE A 329 12.52 -0.75 -25.46
N GLU A 330 12.05 -1.75 -24.73
CA GLU A 330 10.66 -1.89 -24.32
C GLU A 330 10.59 -2.31 -22.85
N ASN A 331 9.51 -1.95 -22.18
CA ASN A 331 9.17 -2.32 -20.81
C ASN A 331 7.65 -2.44 -20.70
N SER A 332 7.14 -2.77 -19.50
CA SER A 332 5.70 -2.94 -19.25
C SER A 332 4.83 -1.75 -19.70
N GLN A 333 5.36 -0.53 -19.72
CA GLN A 333 4.64 0.71 -20.04
C GLN A 333 4.74 1.18 -21.51
N MET A 334 5.90 1.02 -22.17
CA MET A 334 6.16 1.65 -23.46
C MET A 334 7.35 1.08 -24.25
N ARG A 335 7.30 1.28 -25.57
CA ARG A 335 8.39 0.99 -26.50
C ARG A 335 9.07 2.26 -27.01
N LEU A 336 10.39 2.36 -26.85
CA LEU A 336 11.20 3.49 -27.29
C LEU A 336 12.18 3.10 -28.40
N LYS A 337 12.33 3.99 -29.37
CA LYS A 337 13.38 3.95 -30.39
C LYS A 337 14.49 4.91 -29.98
N LEU A 338 15.69 4.37 -29.82
CA LEU A 338 16.88 5.12 -29.41
C LEU A 338 17.85 5.25 -30.60
N THR A 339 18.32 6.46 -30.87
CA THR A 339 19.34 6.72 -31.89
C THR A 339 20.59 7.31 -31.25
N ALA A 340 21.71 6.59 -31.33
CA ALA A 340 23.02 7.01 -30.84
C ALA A 340 23.79 7.85 -31.88
N ARG A 341 24.90 8.45 -31.46
CA ARG A 341 25.76 9.25 -32.35
C ARG A 341 26.47 8.41 -33.42
N ASN A 342 26.84 7.17 -33.11
CA ASN A 342 27.45 6.18 -34.00
C ASN A 342 27.29 4.76 -33.44
N GLU A 343 27.60 3.76 -34.26
CA GLU A 343 27.53 2.31 -33.96
C GLU A 343 28.23 1.95 -32.63
N ARG A 344 29.51 2.32 -32.46
CA ARG A 344 30.24 2.11 -31.19
C ARG A 344 29.56 2.71 -29.96
N GLN A 345 28.91 3.88 -30.09
CA GLN A 345 28.12 4.44 -28.98
C GLN A 345 26.83 3.64 -28.76
N MET A 346 26.15 3.18 -29.81
CA MET A 346 25.00 2.28 -29.71
C MET A 346 25.38 1.01 -28.95
N ASP A 347 26.48 0.33 -29.30
CA ASP A 347 26.94 -0.87 -28.58
C ASP A 347 27.27 -0.58 -27.11
N GLN A 348 27.88 0.58 -26.80
CA GLN A 348 28.12 0.98 -25.41
C GLN A 348 26.82 1.25 -24.63
N TRP A 349 25.79 1.85 -25.26
CA TRP A 349 24.48 2.02 -24.62
C TRP A 349 23.80 0.68 -24.39
N ILE A 350 23.78 -0.18 -25.40
CA ILE A 350 23.16 -1.51 -25.33
C ILE A 350 23.84 -2.37 -24.27
N ALA A 351 25.17 -2.51 -24.31
CA ALA A 351 25.92 -3.30 -23.32
C ALA A 351 25.78 -2.76 -21.89
N SER A 352 25.49 -1.46 -21.71
CA SER A 352 25.18 -0.89 -20.40
C SER A 352 23.77 -1.22 -19.93
N LEU A 353 22.79 -1.22 -20.83
CA LEU A 353 21.40 -1.62 -20.53
C LEU A 353 21.28 -3.13 -20.29
N GLU A 354 21.91 -3.95 -21.14
CA GLU A 354 22.07 -5.40 -20.97
C GLU A 354 22.73 -5.70 -19.60
N ARG A 355 23.79 -4.97 -19.23
CA ARG A 355 24.44 -5.13 -17.92
C ARG A 355 23.53 -4.75 -16.75
N VAL A 356 22.80 -3.63 -16.81
CA VAL A 356 21.88 -3.24 -15.74
C VAL A 356 20.77 -4.29 -15.59
N ALA A 357 20.17 -4.75 -16.69
CA ALA A 357 19.13 -5.77 -16.65
C ALA A 357 19.62 -7.12 -16.06
N ALA A 358 20.90 -7.45 -16.25
CA ALA A 358 21.52 -8.64 -15.65
C ALA A 358 21.90 -8.47 -14.15
N THR A 359 22.02 -7.24 -13.64
CA THR A 359 22.39 -6.98 -12.23
C THR A 359 21.26 -6.44 -11.35
N SER A 360 20.19 -5.93 -11.97
CA SER A 360 19.00 -5.44 -11.30
C SER A 360 18.06 -6.60 -10.97
N HIS A 361 17.46 -6.58 -9.79
CA HIS A 361 16.38 -7.51 -9.41
C HIS A 361 15.03 -7.05 -9.98
N TRP A 362 14.85 -5.75 -10.25
CA TRP A 362 13.66 -5.19 -10.88
C TRP A 362 13.34 -5.75 -12.27
N THR A 363 14.31 -6.41 -12.92
CA THR A 363 14.23 -7.00 -14.26
C THR A 363 14.07 -8.52 -14.22
N GLN A 364 13.77 -9.09 -13.06
CA GLN A 364 13.57 -10.52 -12.82
C GLN A 364 12.11 -10.81 -12.48
N GLU A 365 11.66 -12.04 -12.70
CA GLU A 365 10.36 -12.50 -12.21
C GLU A 365 10.44 -12.81 -10.72
N ASN A 366 9.56 -12.20 -9.92
CA ASN A 366 9.52 -12.39 -8.47
C ASN A 366 8.39 -13.35 -8.07
N ARG A 367 8.46 -13.85 -6.82
CA ARG A 367 7.40 -14.63 -6.18
C ARG A 367 6.03 -13.93 -6.33
N PHE A 368 4.98 -14.71 -6.60
CA PHE A 368 3.62 -14.25 -6.90
C PHE A 368 3.45 -13.39 -8.17
N GLY A 369 4.50 -13.23 -9.00
CA GLY A 369 4.47 -12.38 -10.20
C GLY A 369 4.61 -10.87 -9.91
N SER A 370 4.96 -10.51 -8.67
CA SER A 370 5.07 -9.12 -8.20
C SER A 370 6.17 -8.33 -8.91
N PHE A 371 5.95 -7.02 -9.06
CA PHE A 371 6.98 -6.05 -9.44
C PHE A 371 8.14 -5.91 -8.43
N ALA A 372 7.95 -6.37 -7.18
CA ALA A 372 8.93 -6.24 -6.10
C ALA A 372 9.48 -7.62 -5.66
N PRO A 373 10.78 -7.70 -5.36
CA PRO A 373 11.42 -8.92 -4.86
C PRO A 373 11.06 -9.18 -3.39
N ILE A 374 11.49 -10.34 -2.91
CA ILE A 374 11.53 -10.65 -1.48
C ILE A 374 12.62 -9.79 -0.83
N ARG A 375 12.30 -9.16 0.30
CA ARG A 375 13.23 -8.42 1.17
C ARG A 375 13.40 -9.17 2.48
N LEU A 376 14.63 -9.26 2.98
CA LEU A 376 14.99 -9.96 4.22
C LEU A 376 15.46 -8.95 5.28
N ASN A 377 15.43 -9.38 6.54
CA ASN A 377 15.86 -8.62 7.71
C ASN A 377 15.14 -7.27 7.84
N VAL A 378 13.83 -7.27 7.58
CA VAL A 378 12.97 -6.08 7.54
C VAL A 378 12.47 -5.75 8.94
N SER A 379 12.56 -4.47 9.31
CA SER A 379 11.80 -3.93 10.45
C SER A 379 10.41 -3.49 9.96
N THR A 380 9.37 -4.12 10.49
CA THR A 380 7.96 -3.86 10.18
C THR A 380 7.12 -4.05 11.43
N GLN A 381 6.09 -3.23 11.61
CA GLN A 381 5.20 -3.25 12.76
C GLN A 381 3.75 -3.22 12.27
N TRP A 382 2.91 -4.13 12.74
CA TRP A 382 1.46 -4.06 12.54
C TRP A 382 0.87 -2.94 13.41
N LEU A 383 -0.19 -2.29 12.93
CA LEU A 383 -0.87 -1.19 13.63
C LEU A 383 -2.37 -1.43 13.53
N VAL A 384 -2.99 -1.75 14.67
CA VAL A 384 -4.43 -1.98 14.79
C VAL A 384 -5.11 -0.64 15.12
N ASP A 385 -6.25 -0.40 14.46
CA ASP A 385 -7.05 0.81 14.49
C ASP A 385 -6.32 2.11 14.09
N GLY A 386 -7.13 3.14 13.84
CA GLY A 386 -6.62 4.44 13.43
C GLY A 386 -5.75 5.14 14.49
N ARG A 387 -5.98 4.93 15.80
CA ARG A 387 -5.18 5.55 16.87
C ARG A 387 -3.68 5.35 16.66
N ASP A 388 -3.26 4.09 16.53
CA ASP A 388 -1.85 3.73 16.52
C ASP A 388 -1.23 3.92 15.13
N TYR A 389 -2.05 3.76 14.07
CA TYR A 389 -1.66 4.14 12.71
C TYR A 389 -1.39 5.64 12.57
N PHE A 390 -2.34 6.51 12.91
CA PHE A 390 -2.19 7.96 12.74
C PHE A 390 -1.17 8.56 13.71
N TRP A 391 -1.00 7.99 14.92
CA TRP A 391 0.07 8.38 15.82
C TRP A 391 1.46 8.17 15.20
N ASN A 392 1.73 6.99 14.64
CA ASN A 392 3.03 6.70 14.04
C ASN A 392 3.26 7.41 12.69
N VAL A 393 2.23 7.54 11.85
CA VAL A 393 2.27 8.43 10.67
C VAL A 393 2.69 9.85 11.08
N SER A 394 2.13 10.39 12.17
CA SER A 394 2.50 11.73 12.65
C SER A 394 3.92 11.82 13.24
N ARG A 395 4.49 10.73 13.79
CA ARG A 395 5.93 10.68 14.17
C ARG A 395 6.79 10.80 12.93
N ALA A 396 6.56 9.95 11.92
CA ALA A 396 7.37 9.92 10.70
C ALA A 396 7.27 11.24 9.90
N LEU A 397 6.07 11.81 9.75
CA LEU A 397 5.89 13.09 9.05
C LEU A 397 6.63 14.25 9.76
N LEU A 398 6.75 14.24 11.09
CA LEU A 398 7.58 15.22 11.81
C LEU A 398 9.07 15.05 11.53
N LEU A 399 9.55 13.80 11.37
CA LEU A 399 10.96 13.51 11.12
C LEU A 399 11.39 13.89 9.69
N ALA A 400 10.48 13.86 8.71
CA ALA A 400 10.75 14.06 7.28
C ALA A 400 11.70 15.24 6.95
N LYS A 401 12.67 15.03 6.05
CA LYS A 401 13.71 16.00 5.65
C LYS A 401 13.75 16.30 4.15
N GLU A 402 13.51 15.33 3.29
CA GLU A 402 13.55 15.52 1.83
C GLU A 402 12.15 15.55 1.21
N ARG A 403 11.36 14.50 1.42
CA ARG A 403 10.12 14.28 0.67
C ARG A 403 9.09 13.44 1.41
N ILE A 404 7.83 13.69 1.08
CA ILE A 404 6.68 12.90 1.52
C ILE A 404 5.88 12.51 0.27
N PHE A 405 5.55 11.22 0.13
CA PHE A 405 4.63 10.69 -0.88
C PHE A 405 3.33 10.27 -0.19
N ILE A 406 2.17 10.57 -0.79
CA ILE A 406 0.86 10.18 -0.27
C ILE A 406 -0.03 9.65 -1.40
N MET A 407 -0.56 8.45 -1.22
CA MET A 407 -1.67 7.84 -1.95
C MET A 407 -2.86 7.70 -1.00
N ASP A 408 -4.04 8.14 -1.42
CA ASP A 408 -5.29 7.84 -0.74
C ASP A 408 -6.43 7.68 -1.74
N TRP A 409 -7.40 6.81 -1.41
CA TRP A 409 -8.72 6.83 -2.04
C TRP A 409 -9.50 8.08 -1.61
N TRP A 410 -9.34 8.49 -0.35
CA TRP A 410 -9.86 9.75 0.17
C TRP A 410 -8.90 10.36 1.21
N LEU A 411 -8.59 11.65 1.05
CA LEU A 411 -7.78 12.42 2.00
C LEU A 411 -8.61 13.60 2.53
N SER A 412 -8.71 13.74 3.86
CA SER A 412 -9.34 14.90 4.52
C SER A 412 -8.26 15.78 5.17
N PRO A 413 -7.88 16.93 4.58
CA PRO A 413 -6.73 17.71 5.05
C PRO A 413 -6.86 18.17 6.51
N GLU A 414 -8.07 18.44 6.98
CA GLU A 414 -8.33 18.96 8.32
C GLU A 414 -8.43 17.88 9.41
N MET A 415 -8.16 16.59 9.10
CA MET A 415 -8.19 15.52 10.11
C MET A 415 -7.12 15.70 11.19
N TYR A 416 -7.42 15.24 12.41
CA TYR A 416 -6.50 15.22 13.55
C TYR A 416 -5.81 13.86 13.66
N LEU A 417 -4.48 13.82 13.48
CA LEU A 417 -3.67 12.60 13.61
C LEU A 417 -3.40 12.19 15.07
N ARG A 418 -3.57 13.12 16.03
CA ARG A 418 -3.48 12.87 17.48
C ARG A 418 -4.60 13.58 18.22
N ARG A 419 -5.07 12.96 19.31
CA ARG A 419 -6.31 13.32 20.02
C ARG A 419 -6.13 13.27 21.55
N PRO A 420 -7.09 13.77 22.35
CA PRO A 420 -8.11 14.77 21.97
C PRO A 420 -7.47 16.08 21.48
N GLY A 421 -8.17 16.84 20.63
CA GLY A 421 -7.94 18.27 20.38
C GLY A 421 -6.56 18.77 19.87
N ARG A 422 -5.56 17.91 19.56
CA ARG A 422 -4.17 18.35 19.32
C ARG A 422 -3.97 19.04 17.95
N GLU A 423 -4.42 20.29 17.82
CA GLU A 423 -4.46 21.08 16.57
C GLU A 423 -3.16 21.12 15.74
N HIS A 424 -1.99 21.07 16.38
CA HIS A 424 -0.69 21.07 15.70
C HIS A 424 -0.39 19.76 14.95
N TYR A 425 -1.13 18.68 15.25
CA TYR A 425 -1.13 17.40 14.55
C TYR A 425 -2.30 17.24 13.56
N ARG A 426 -2.97 18.34 13.17
CA ARG A 426 -3.83 18.33 11.98
C ARG A 426 -2.97 18.10 10.73
N LEU A 427 -3.45 17.26 9.80
CA LEU A 427 -2.68 16.86 8.62
C LEU A 427 -2.29 18.06 7.76
N ASP A 428 -3.21 18.99 7.49
CA ASP A 428 -2.97 20.23 6.74
C ASP A 428 -1.85 21.08 7.35
N ARG A 429 -1.95 21.40 8.64
CA ARG A 429 -0.95 22.22 9.36
C ARG A 429 0.39 21.52 9.50
N LEU A 430 0.42 20.20 9.64
CA LEU A 430 1.66 19.44 9.74
C LEU A 430 2.38 19.41 8.38
N LEU A 431 1.68 19.08 7.29
CA LEU A 431 2.24 19.13 5.94
C LEU A 431 2.69 20.54 5.56
N GLU A 432 1.96 21.59 5.97
CA GLU A 432 2.37 22.99 5.75
C GLU A 432 3.69 23.33 6.46
N ARG A 433 3.89 22.90 7.71
CA ARG A 433 5.16 23.10 8.44
C ARG A 433 6.33 22.40 7.74
N LYS A 434 6.18 21.11 7.42
CA LYS A 434 7.21 20.34 6.71
C LYS A 434 7.52 20.95 5.33
N ALA A 435 6.51 21.43 4.62
CA ALA A 435 6.70 22.08 3.33
C ALA A 435 7.49 23.41 3.44
N LYS A 436 7.33 24.17 4.53
CA LYS A 436 8.12 25.38 4.84
C LYS A 436 9.55 25.05 5.27
N GLU A 437 9.77 23.93 5.95
CA GLU A 437 11.11 23.36 6.24
C GLU A 437 11.84 22.89 4.97
N GLY A 438 11.18 22.88 3.81
CA GLY A 438 11.77 22.59 2.50
C GLY A 438 11.33 21.26 1.87
N VAL A 439 10.71 20.38 2.66
CA VAL A 439 10.26 19.02 2.28
C VAL A 439 9.32 19.09 1.07
N LYS A 440 9.53 18.21 0.09
CA LYS A 440 8.74 18.13 -1.15
C LYS A 440 7.61 17.12 -1.01
N ILE A 441 6.36 17.57 -1.10
CA ILE A 441 5.18 16.76 -0.75
C ILE A 441 4.37 16.47 -2.01
N PHE A 442 4.30 15.19 -2.39
CA PHE A 442 3.64 14.73 -3.60
C PHE A 442 2.45 13.84 -3.24
N VAL A 443 1.26 14.25 -3.68
CA VAL A 443 0.00 13.55 -3.36
C VAL A 443 -0.66 13.07 -4.65
N ILE A 444 -1.16 11.84 -4.68
CA ILE A 444 -2.04 11.32 -5.72
C ILE A 444 -3.32 10.84 -5.04
N LEU A 445 -4.42 11.55 -5.30
CA LEU A 445 -5.75 11.16 -4.84
C LEU A 445 -6.48 10.37 -5.94
N TYR A 446 -7.40 9.50 -5.55
CA TYR A 446 -8.48 9.10 -6.45
C TYR A 446 -9.25 10.35 -6.93
N ASN A 447 -9.69 10.33 -8.19
CA ASN A 447 -10.59 11.32 -8.77
C ASN A 447 -11.96 10.67 -8.89
N GLU A 448 -12.90 11.06 -8.03
CA GLU A 448 -14.30 10.65 -8.10
C GLU A 448 -14.98 11.05 -9.41
N VAL A 449 -15.90 10.21 -9.90
CA VAL A 449 -16.80 10.56 -11.01
C VAL A 449 -17.75 11.68 -10.62
N SER A 450 -18.25 11.65 -9.37
CA SER A 450 -19.24 12.59 -8.85
C SER A 450 -19.26 12.57 -7.32
N ASN A 451 -19.16 13.75 -6.69
CA ASN A 451 -19.39 13.92 -5.25
C ASN A 451 -20.83 13.54 -4.80
N ARG A 452 -21.75 13.21 -5.71
CA ARG A 452 -23.10 12.69 -5.37
C ARG A 452 -23.15 11.17 -5.19
N THR A 453 -22.17 10.43 -5.72
CA THR A 453 -22.12 8.96 -5.66
C THR A 453 -20.89 8.47 -4.89
N THR A 454 -19.92 9.35 -4.65
CA THR A 454 -18.67 9.06 -3.94
C THR A 454 -18.19 10.37 -3.32
N PRO A 455 -18.67 10.76 -2.13
CA PRO A 455 -18.54 12.13 -1.61
C PRO A 455 -17.19 12.40 -0.93
N THR A 456 -16.08 12.00 -1.56
CA THR A 456 -14.72 12.24 -1.07
C THR A 456 -14.23 13.68 -1.27
N ASP A 457 -14.86 14.42 -2.20
CA ASP A 457 -14.48 15.76 -2.65
C ASP A 457 -12.96 15.97 -2.75
N SER A 458 -12.28 15.09 -3.48
CA SER A 458 -10.83 15.21 -3.68
C SER A 458 -10.45 16.50 -4.43
N LYS A 459 -11.44 17.24 -4.97
CA LYS A 459 -11.28 18.57 -5.56
C LYS A 459 -11.05 19.60 -4.45
N TYR A 460 -11.89 19.62 -3.42
CA TYR A 460 -11.67 20.41 -2.21
C TYR A 460 -10.33 20.06 -1.56
N ALA A 461 -10.06 18.78 -1.30
CA ALA A 461 -8.80 18.34 -0.69
C ALA A 461 -7.57 18.80 -1.50
N LYS A 462 -7.62 18.66 -2.83
CA LYS A 462 -6.59 19.22 -3.73
C LYS A 462 -6.47 20.74 -3.61
N GLN A 463 -7.58 21.48 -3.68
CA GLN A 463 -7.57 22.95 -3.64
C GLN A 463 -7.00 23.47 -2.32
N ARG A 464 -7.33 22.81 -1.20
CA ARG A 464 -6.80 23.09 0.13
C ARG A 464 -5.29 22.86 0.17
N LEU A 465 -4.83 21.65 -0.13
CA LEU A 465 -3.42 21.25 -0.01
C LEU A 465 -2.48 22.10 -0.89
N ILE A 466 -2.84 22.37 -2.15
CA ILE A 466 -1.99 23.20 -3.03
C ILE A 466 -2.00 24.70 -2.66
N GLY A 467 -2.89 25.12 -1.76
CA GLY A 467 -2.96 26.47 -1.22
C GLY A 467 -2.10 26.69 0.03
N LEU A 468 -1.58 25.62 0.64
CA LEU A 468 -0.74 25.69 1.85
C LEU A 468 0.70 26.12 1.54
N HIS A 469 1.34 25.49 0.55
CA HIS A 469 2.72 25.80 0.19
C HIS A 469 3.07 25.36 -1.25
N GLU A 470 4.06 26.00 -1.88
CA GLU A 470 4.43 25.66 -3.27
C GLU A 470 5.02 24.25 -3.42
N ASN A 471 5.68 23.75 -2.37
CA ASN A 471 6.26 22.40 -2.28
C ASN A 471 5.21 21.28 -2.19
N ILE A 472 3.93 21.62 -1.99
CA ILE A 472 2.82 20.65 -1.94
C ILE A 472 2.17 20.58 -3.33
N VAL A 473 2.22 19.41 -3.95
CA VAL A 473 1.73 19.18 -5.32
C VAL A 473 0.83 17.94 -5.41
N VAL A 474 -0.42 18.18 -5.81
CA VAL A 474 -1.48 17.16 -5.82
C VAL A 474 -1.90 16.79 -7.25
N GLN A 475 -1.82 15.51 -7.60
CA GLN A 475 -2.52 14.91 -8.74
C GLN A 475 -3.82 14.25 -8.26
N ARG A 476 -4.80 14.12 -9.17
CA ARG A 476 -6.00 13.30 -8.99
C ARG A 476 -6.12 12.35 -10.18
N SER A 477 -6.55 11.11 -10.01
CA SER A 477 -6.62 10.12 -11.09
C SER A 477 -7.73 9.07 -10.85
N PRO A 478 -8.45 8.57 -11.88
CA PRO A 478 -8.22 8.70 -13.31
C PRO A 478 -8.63 10.06 -13.92
N SER A 479 -8.45 10.19 -15.24
CA SER A 479 -9.17 11.17 -16.06
C SER A 479 -10.28 10.43 -16.82
N HIS A 480 -11.48 10.27 -16.25
CA HIS A 480 -12.52 9.38 -16.78
C HIS A 480 -12.73 9.46 -18.31
N PHE A 481 -13.02 10.65 -18.85
CA PHE A 481 -13.20 10.88 -20.30
C PHE A 481 -11.94 10.66 -21.16
N GLN A 482 -10.76 10.55 -20.57
CA GLN A 482 -9.48 10.31 -21.27
C GLN A 482 -8.99 8.86 -21.14
N THR A 483 -9.48 8.10 -20.15
CA THR A 483 -9.08 6.71 -19.90
C THR A 483 -10.19 5.70 -20.22
N GLY A 484 -11.46 6.14 -20.22
CA GLY A 484 -12.63 5.24 -20.25
C GLY A 484 -13.00 4.66 -18.87
N THR A 485 -12.21 4.96 -17.84
CA THR A 485 -12.41 4.41 -16.48
C THR A 485 -13.49 5.19 -15.74
N PHE A 486 -14.69 4.62 -15.60
CA PHE A 486 -15.79 5.18 -14.81
C PHE A 486 -16.13 4.38 -13.55
N TYR A 487 -15.81 3.08 -13.49
CA TYR A 487 -16.18 2.22 -12.36
C TYR A 487 -15.02 1.88 -11.40
N TRP A 488 -13.78 2.09 -11.83
CA TRP A 488 -12.57 1.70 -11.07
C TRP A 488 -11.89 2.88 -10.38
N ALA A 489 -11.25 2.61 -9.25
CA ALA A 489 -10.59 3.57 -8.39
C ALA A 489 -9.10 3.26 -8.16
N HIS A 490 -8.37 4.26 -7.67
CA HIS A 490 -7.12 4.03 -6.94
C HIS A 490 -7.52 3.84 -5.48
N HIS A 491 -7.39 2.62 -4.98
CA HIS A 491 -7.93 2.24 -3.68
C HIS A 491 -6.83 1.99 -2.63
N GLU A 492 -5.57 1.88 -3.05
CA GLU A 492 -4.45 1.80 -2.12
C GLU A 492 -4.28 3.04 -1.24
N LYS A 493 -3.87 2.78 0.02
CA LYS A 493 -3.49 3.80 1.00
C LYS A 493 -2.00 3.64 1.27
N LEU A 494 -1.23 4.69 1.05
CA LEU A 494 0.24 4.66 1.19
C LEU A 494 0.78 6.03 1.55
N CYS A 495 1.43 6.16 2.70
CA CYS A 495 2.28 7.30 3.02
C CYS A 495 3.76 6.86 3.05
N VAL A 496 4.66 7.58 2.39
CA VAL A 496 6.11 7.34 2.46
C VAL A 496 6.84 8.62 2.86
N VAL A 497 7.81 8.48 3.77
CA VAL A 497 8.73 9.53 4.20
C VAL A 497 10.16 9.16 3.77
N ASP A 498 10.82 10.09 3.08
CA ASP A 498 12.24 10.05 2.70
C ASP A 498 12.74 8.73 2.08
N ASP A 499 11.89 8.08 1.27
CA ASP A 499 12.13 6.76 0.66
C ASP A 499 12.64 5.69 1.66
N THR A 500 12.27 5.80 2.95
CA THR A 500 12.90 5.04 4.06
C THR A 500 11.90 4.53 5.12
N ILE A 501 10.82 5.27 5.39
CA ILE A 501 9.70 4.80 6.24
C ILE A 501 8.43 4.86 5.41
N ALA A 502 7.61 3.82 5.43
CA ALA A 502 6.33 3.76 4.75
C ALA A 502 5.21 3.23 5.66
N PHE A 503 3.97 3.63 5.36
CA PHE A 503 2.73 3.20 6.01
C PHE A 503 1.75 2.76 4.95
N MET A 504 1.12 1.59 5.11
CA MET A 504 0.11 1.06 4.20
C MET A 504 -0.89 0.17 4.94
N GLY A 505 -2.04 -0.13 4.33
CA GLY A 505 -3.10 -0.95 4.93
C GLY A 505 -4.48 -0.59 4.40
N GLY A 506 -5.51 -0.79 5.22
CA GLY A 506 -6.88 -0.32 4.95
C GLY A 506 -7.10 1.16 5.30
N VAL A 507 -6.23 1.77 6.12
CA VAL A 507 -6.45 3.10 6.71
C VAL A 507 -6.09 4.26 5.76
N ASP A 508 -7.12 4.93 5.22
CA ASP A 508 -6.99 6.20 4.48
C ASP A 508 -6.71 7.39 5.42
N LEU A 509 -6.01 8.43 4.94
CA LEU A 509 -5.83 9.71 5.65
C LEU A 509 -7.10 10.61 5.58
N CYS A 510 -8.24 10.10 6.05
CA CYS A 510 -9.51 10.85 6.06
C CYS A 510 -10.40 10.64 7.29
N PHE A 511 -11.54 11.34 7.29
CA PHE A 511 -12.51 11.32 8.39
C PHE A 511 -13.13 9.93 8.65
N GLY A 512 -13.43 9.67 9.92
CA GLY A 512 -14.10 8.45 10.40
C GLY A 512 -13.22 7.21 10.53
N ARG A 513 -11.96 7.25 10.06
CA ARG A 513 -10.98 6.14 10.18
C ARG A 513 -10.28 6.06 11.53
N TRP A 514 -10.31 7.12 12.33
CA TRP A 514 -9.67 7.12 13.64
C TRP A 514 -10.61 6.42 14.63
N ASP A 515 -10.10 5.39 15.29
CA ASP A 515 -10.78 4.69 16.38
C ASP A 515 -9.75 4.12 17.35
N THR A 516 -10.24 3.54 18.44
CA THR A 516 -9.46 2.87 19.49
C THR A 516 -10.03 1.46 19.73
N PRO A 517 -9.29 0.53 20.37
CA PRO A 517 -9.76 -0.84 20.64
C PRO A 517 -11.07 -0.93 21.45
N GLN A 518 -11.42 0.14 22.18
CA GLN A 518 -12.66 0.28 22.93
C GLN A 518 -13.89 0.65 22.05
N HIS A 519 -13.68 0.97 20.76
CA HIS A 519 -14.69 1.20 19.71
C HIS A 519 -15.90 2.04 20.12
N ALA A 520 -15.68 3.18 20.78
CA ALA A 520 -16.74 3.95 21.43
C ALA A 520 -17.79 4.53 20.45
N LEU A 521 -19.08 4.32 20.75
CA LEU A 521 -20.22 4.80 19.96
C LEU A 521 -20.60 6.27 20.22
N ILE A 522 -20.15 6.86 21.33
CA ILE A 522 -20.69 8.10 21.93
C ILE A 522 -19.55 9.12 22.13
N ASP A 523 -19.78 10.38 21.75
CA ASP A 523 -18.80 11.49 21.84
C ASP A 523 -19.53 12.85 22.06
N GLU A 524 -20.43 12.90 23.06
CA GLU A 524 -21.33 14.02 23.28
C GLU A 524 -20.68 15.24 23.98
N ASN A 525 -19.67 15.03 24.84
CA ASN A 525 -19.08 16.07 25.68
C ASN A 525 -18.18 17.04 24.89
N GLU A 526 -18.69 18.25 24.59
CA GLU A 526 -18.01 19.31 23.83
C GLU A 526 -16.58 19.66 24.32
N ALA A 527 -16.30 19.54 25.62
CA ALA A 527 -14.99 19.86 26.17
C ALA A 527 -13.89 18.90 25.69
N ASP A 528 -14.21 17.61 25.63
CA ASP A 528 -13.26 16.51 25.45
C ASP A 528 -13.38 15.79 24.09
N GLN A 529 -14.26 16.27 23.19
CA GLN A 529 -14.60 15.64 21.91
C GLN A 529 -13.40 15.06 21.15
N ILE A 530 -13.49 13.77 20.90
CA ILE A 530 -12.50 12.96 20.17
C ILE A 530 -12.72 13.08 18.66
N TRP A 531 -13.95 12.89 18.17
CA TRP A 531 -14.30 12.92 16.74
C TRP A 531 -14.93 14.27 16.37
N LYS A 532 -14.12 15.30 16.15
CA LYS A 532 -14.64 16.67 15.90
C LYS A 532 -15.28 16.83 14.51
N GLY A 533 -16.47 17.42 14.46
CA GLY A 533 -17.12 17.81 13.21
C GLY A 533 -17.50 16.63 12.31
N LYS A 534 -17.06 16.68 11.05
CA LYS A 534 -17.28 15.63 10.05
C LYS A 534 -16.72 14.27 10.45
N ASP A 535 -15.75 14.24 11.36
CA ASP A 535 -15.13 13.00 11.83
C ASP A 535 -16.06 12.13 12.70
N TYR A 536 -17.12 12.70 13.28
CA TYR A 536 -18.21 11.95 13.90
C TYR A 536 -19.16 11.44 12.81
N SER A 537 -18.88 10.24 12.28
CA SER A 537 -19.55 9.68 11.11
C SER A 537 -20.32 8.40 11.40
N ASN A 538 -21.52 8.26 10.80
CA ASN A 538 -22.20 6.99 10.65
C ASN A 538 -22.72 6.81 9.20
N PRO A 539 -21.90 6.21 8.30
CA PRO A 539 -22.26 5.93 6.91
C PRO A 539 -23.54 5.09 6.70
N ARG A 540 -23.99 4.31 7.69
CA ARG A 540 -25.25 3.55 7.62
C ARG A 540 -26.49 4.47 7.71
N ILE A 541 -26.35 5.63 8.35
CA ILE A 541 -27.39 6.65 8.49
C ILE A 541 -27.34 7.64 7.33
N THR A 542 -26.18 8.24 7.04
CA THR A 542 -25.99 9.17 5.92
C THR A 542 -24.52 9.16 5.47
N ASP A 543 -24.28 9.32 4.17
CA ASP A 543 -22.93 9.45 3.62
C ASP A 543 -22.39 10.89 3.83
N PHE A 544 -21.09 11.10 3.69
CA PHE A 544 -20.44 12.37 3.96
C PHE A 544 -20.98 13.49 3.06
N HIS A 545 -21.13 14.69 3.62
CA HIS A 545 -21.54 15.87 2.86
C HIS A 545 -20.96 17.16 3.43
N THR A 546 -20.87 18.19 2.56
CA THR A 546 -20.39 19.54 2.95
C THR A 546 -18.99 19.49 3.58
N LEU A 547 -18.08 18.69 3.02
CA LEU A 547 -16.70 18.51 3.52
C LEU A 547 -15.89 19.82 3.58
N ASN A 548 -16.30 20.84 2.83
CA ASN A 548 -15.77 22.20 2.93
C ASN A 548 -16.10 22.94 4.24
N LYS A 549 -16.82 22.28 5.17
CA LYS A 549 -17.04 22.68 6.56
C LYS A 549 -16.63 21.52 7.49
N PRO A 550 -15.33 21.23 7.65
CA PRO A 550 -14.84 20.04 8.34
C PRO A 550 -15.20 19.99 9.83
N GLU A 551 -15.35 21.15 10.46
CA GLU A 551 -15.68 21.29 11.89
C GLU A 551 -17.20 21.33 12.17
N GLN A 552 -18.06 21.24 11.14
CA GLN A 552 -19.51 21.12 11.31
C GLN A 552 -19.96 19.65 11.29
N ASP A 553 -20.56 19.18 12.38
CA ASP A 553 -21.17 17.86 12.49
C ASP A 553 -22.16 17.55 11.34
N MET A 554 -22.44 16.26 11.15
CA MET A 554 -23.49 15.77 10.21
C MET A 554 -24.78 15.38 10.92
N TYR A 555 -24.73 15.21 12.26
CA TYR A 555 -25.79 14.63 13.07
C TYR A 555 -25.98 15.39 14.37
N ASP A 556 -27.12 15.16 15.01
CA ASP A 556 -27.29 15.43 16.43
C ASP A 556 -26.68 14.27 17.24
N ARG A 557 -25.55 14.53 17.91
CA ARG A 557 -24.79 13.53 18.67
C ARG A 557 -25.63 12.84 19.73
N ALA A 558 -26.56 13.55 20.35
CA ALA A 558 -27.48 13.04 21.38
C ALA A 558 -28.59 12.12 20.84
N LYS A 559 -28.60 11.82 19.52
CA LYS A 559 -29.60 10.97 18.87
C LYS A 559 -29.02 9.87 17.99
N ILE A 560 -27.82 10.07 17.45
CA ILE A 560 -27.21 9.17 16.46
C ILE A 560 -25.80 8.81 16.96
N PRO A 561 -25.51 7.52 17.25
CA PRO A 561 -24.15 7.09 17.56
C PRO A 561 -23.28 7.15 16.30
N ARG A 562 -21.97 7.36 16.46
CA ARG A 562 -21.02 7.08 15.39
C ARG A 562 -21.00 5.57 15.10
N MET A 563 -20.62 5.20 13.88
CA MET A 563 -20.27 3.82 13.56
C MET A 563 -18.77 3.63 13.85
N PRO A 564 -18.38 2.73 14.77
CA PRO A 564 -16.97 2.42 15.01
C PRO A 564 -16.28 1.80 13.78
N TRP A 565 -14.95 1.88 13.73
CA TRP A 565 -14.13 1.57 12.56
C TRP A 565 -12.91 0.74 12.97
N HIS A 566 -12.99 -0.57 12.75
CA HIS A 566 -11.88 -1.49 13.00
C HIS A 566 -11.08 -1.71 11.72
N ASP A 567 -9.76 -1.51 11.76
CA ASP A 567 -8.90 -1.53 10.58
C ASP A 567 -7.45 -1.88 10.96
N ILE A 568 -6.66 -2.33 9.98
CA ILE A 568 -5.24 -2.68 10.18
C ILE A 568 -4.37 -2.03 9.11
N GLY A 569 -3.27 -1.45 9.55
CA GLY A 569 -2.14 -1.09 8.71
C GLY A 569 -0.82 -1.66 9.20
N CYS A 570 0.26 -1.29 8.53
CA CYS A 570 1.62 -1.55 9.00
C CYS A 570 2.55 -0.36 8.74
N GLN A 571 3.50 -0.15 9.66
CA GLN A 571 4.69 0.67 9.45
C GLN A 571 5.81 -0.22 8.93
N VAL A 572 6.52 0.26 7.92
CA VAL A 572 7.51 -0.50 7.14
C VAL A 572 8.77 0.32 7.01
N VAL A 573 9.92 -0.23 7.40
CA VAL A 573 11.19 0.52 7.50
C VAL A 573 12.26 -0.08 6.58
N GLY A 574 13.10 0.78 6.03
CA GLY A 574 14.25 0.40 5.21
C GLY A 574 13.86 0.02 3.78
N GLN A 575 14.34 -1.14 3.32
CA GLN A 575 14.30 -1.48 1.88
C GLN A 575 12.90 -1.60 1.26
N PRO A 576 11.86 -2.20 1.89
CA PRO A 576 10.54 -2.29 1.25
C PRO A 576 9.84 -0.93 1.10
N ALA A 577 10.21 0.08 1.90
CA ALA A 577 9.74 1.46 1.71
C ALA A 577 10.19 2.04 0.35
N ARG A 578 11.35 1.60 -0.19
CA ARG A 578 11.80 1.96 -1.55
C ARG A 578 11.01 1.25 -2.65
N ASP A 579 10.44 0.10 -2.35
CA ASP A 579 9.60 -0.65 -3.29
C ASP A 579 8.24 0.04 -3.45
N LEU A 580 7.66 0.47 -2.32
CA LEU A 580 6.49 1.33 -2.27
C LEU A 580 6.76 2.72 -2.90
N SER A 581 7.94 3.28 -2.69
CA SER A 581 8.39 4.51 -3.37
C SER A 581 8.47 4.34 -4.89
N ARG A 582 9.01 3.21 -5.38
CA ARG A 582 9.05 2.88 -6.81
C ARG A 582 7.64 2.82 -7.40
N HIS A 583 6.70 2.17 -6.70
CA HIS A 583 5.29 2.13 -7.10
C HIS A 583 4.67 3.53 -7.21
N PHE A 584 4.91 4.42 -6.23
CA PHE A 584 4.48 5.82 -6.31
C PHE A 584 5.10 6.54 -7.52
N VAL A 585 6.41 6.41 -7.74
CA VAL A 585 7.14 7.03 -8.85
C VAL A 585 6.65 6.53 -10.22
N MET A 586 6.34 5.23 -10.36
CA MET A 586 5.75 4.64 -11.57
C MET A 586 4.43 5.35 -11.92
N ARG A 587 3.51 5.47 -10.95
CA ARG A 587 2.22 6.14 -11.16
C ARG A 587 2.39 7.63 -11.42
N TRP A 588 3.15 8.33 -10.60
CA TRP A 588 3.36 9.77 -10.72
C TRP A 588 3.83 10.13 -12.13
N ASN A 589 4.85 9.42 -12.63
CA ASN A 589 5.41 9.63 -13.97
C ASN A 589 4.45 9.21 -15.09
N TYR A 590 3.66 8.13 -14.93
CA TYR A 590 2.58 7.78 -15.86
C TYR A 590 1.56 8.91 -16.00
N LEU A 591 1.09 9.48 -14.89
CA LEU A 591 0.10 10.56 -14.90
C LEU A 591 0.62 11.84 -15.59
N LEU A 592 1.91 12.14 -15.52
CA LEU A 592 2.54 13.25 -16.26
C LEU A 592 2.56 13.06 -17.78
N ARG A 593 2.48 11.81 -18.27
CA ARG A 593 2.47 11.48 -19.71
C ARG A 593 1.05 11.48 -20.27
N VAL A 594 0.07 10.99 -19.50
CA VAL A 594 -1.33 10.87 -19.95
C VAL A 594 -2.20 12.09 -19.63
N LYS A 595 -1.86 12.94 -18.66
CA LYS A 595 -2.64 14.13 -18.30
C LYS A 595 -1.93 15.42 -18.74
N THR A 596 -2.72 16.50 -18.86
CA THR A 596 -2.22 17.88 -19.02
C THR A 596 -2.38 18.60 -17.69
N HIS A 597 -1.38 19.39 -17.28
CA HIS A 597 -1.33 20.07 -15.97
C HIS A 597 -1.14 21.57 -16.16
N SER A 598 -1.79 22.38 -15.31
CA SER A 598 -1.66 23.84 -15.32
C SER A 598 -0.39 24.35 -14.62
N ARG A 599 0.10 23.63 -13.60
CA ARG A 599 1.43 23.83 -13.00
C ARG A 599 2.43 22.80 -13.56
N SER A 600 3.68 23.21 -13.75
CA SER A 600 4.76 22.29 -14.11
C SER A 600 5.13 21.42 -12.90
N LEU A 601 4.86 20.12 -12.99
CA LEU A 601 5.18 19.14 -11.94
C LEU A 601 6.44 18.34 -12.33
N PRO A 602 7.42 18.10 -11.44
CA PRO A 602 8.63 17.37 -11.78
C PRO A 602 8.33 15.89 -12.08
N PHE A 603 9.08 15.28 -13.00
CA PHE A 603 9.19 13.82 -13.05
C PHE A 603 10.06 13.36 -11.86
N LEU A 604 9.70 12.24 -11.26
CA LEU A 604 10.41 11.67 -10.11
C LEU A 604 11.35 10.55 -10.54
N LEU A 605 12.44 10.38 -9.79
CA LEU A 605 13.38 9.27 -9.92
C LEU A 605 13.16 8.33 -8.73
N PRO A 606 13.22 6.99 -8.92
CA PRO A 606 13.25 6.09 -7.78
C PRO A 606 14.56 6.28 -7.02
N ALA A 607 14.51 6.12 -5.69
CA ALA A 607 15.72 5.95 -4.90
C ALA A 607 16.51 4.72 -5.38
N PRO A 608 17.86 4.71 -5.29
CA PRO A 608 18.62 3.49 -5.43
C PRO A 608 18.31 2.53 -4.27
N ASP A 609 18.50 1.23 -4.45
CA ASP A 609 18.36 0.26 -3.35
C ASP A 609 19.42 0.51 -2.24
N PHE A 610 19.08 0.19 -1.00
CA PHE A 610 20.04 0.21 0.11
C PHE A 610 21.05 -0.94 -0.04
N LYS A 611 22.30 -0.71 0.35
CA LYS A 611 23.26 -1.80 0.60
C LYS A 611 23.00 -2.39 1.99
N PRO A 612 23.21 -3.71 2.23
CA PRO A 612 23.03 -4.31 3.55
C PRO A 612 23.77 -3.58 4.67
N ALA A 613 25.04 -3.19 4.42
CA ALA A 613 25.84 -2.42 5.37
C ALA A 613 25.21 -1.06 5.77
N GLN A 614 24.46 -0.40 4.87
CA GLN A 614 23.77 0.86 5.19
C GLN A 614 22.53 0.63 6.07
N LEU A 615 21.82 -0.50 5.88
CA LEU A 615 20.71 -0.87 6.75
C LEU A 615 21.22 -1.17 8.18
N THR A 616 22.38 -1.82 8.30
CA THR A 616 23.05 -2.06 9.59
C THR A 616 23.54 -0.75 10.22
N GLU A 617 24.25 0.10 9.47
CA GLU A 617 24.77 1.40 9.93
C GLU A 617 23.65 2.36 10.41
N MET A 618 22.46 2.27 9.82
CA MET A 618 21.30 3.10 10.16
C MET A 618 20.35 2.43 11.17
N ASN A 619 20.67 1.23 11.69
CA ASN A 619 19.80 0.41 12.56
C ASN A 619 18.38 0.16 11.98
N LEU A 620 18.27 -0.05 10.66
CA LEU A 620 16.99 -0.25 9.94
C LEU A 620 16.69 -1.74 9.66
N THR A 621 17.37 -2.66 10.34
CA THR A 621 17.16 -4.10 10.22
C THR A 621 16.21 -4.63 11.29
N GLY A 622 15.36 -5.57 10.91
CA GLY A 622 14.50 -6.35 11.82
C GLY A 622 14.52 -7.85 11.49
N THR A 623 13.56 -8.61 11.99
CA THR A 623 13.49 -10.08 11.89
C THR A 623 12.69 -10.58 10.68
N CYS A 624 11.85 -9.75 10.06
CA CYS A 624 10.89 -10.23 9.07
C CYS A 624 11.48 -10.42 7.66
N GLU A 625 10.98 -11.43 6.96
CA GLU A 625 10.86 -11.40 5.50
C GLU A 625 9.62 -10.58 5.12
N MET A 626 9.75 -9.71 4.12
CA MET A 626 8.63 -8.97 3.54
C MET A 626 8.69 -8.98 2.01
N GLN A 627 7.54 -9.08 1.36
CA GLN A 627 7.40 -8.79 -0.07
C GLN A 627 6.19 -7.88 -0.31
N ILE A 628 6.37 -6.83 -1.10
CA ILE A 628 5.26 -6.00 -1.58
C ILE A 628 4.58 -6.70 -2.76
N CYS A 629 3.25 -6.73 -2.75
CA CYS A 629 2.37 -7.15 -3.82
C CYS A 629 1.41 -6.00 -4.17
N ARG A 630 0.89 -6.01 -5.40
CA ARG A 630 -0.10 -5.04 -5.89
C ARG A 630 -1.12 -5.66 -6.84
N SER A 631 -2.26 -4.98 -6.94
CA SER A 631 -3.20 -5.11 -8.06
C SER A 631 -2.99 -3.91 -8.98
N ALA A 632 -2.64 -4.14 -10.25
CA ALA A 632 -2.32 -3.07 -11.20
C ALA A 632 -2.49 -3.49 -12.67
N GLY A 633 -2.78 -2.53 -13.57
CA GLY A 633 -3.01 -2.83 -14.98
C GLY A 633 -3.02 -1.63 -15.93
N PRO A 634 -3.52 -1.83 -17.17
CA PRO A 634 -3.40 -0.87 -18.28
C PRO A 634 -3.87 0.56 -18.00
N TRP A 635 -4.94 0.75 -17.21
CA TRP A 635 -5.47 2.08 -16.91
C TRP A 635 -4.80 2.73 -15.69
N SER A 636 -4.31 1.94 -14.73
CA SER A 636 -3.84 2.41 -13.43
C SER A 636 -2.32 2.64 -13.39
N MET A 637 -1.53 1.71 -13.94
CA MET A 637 -0.07 1.84 -14.13
C MET A 637 0.34 2.24 -15.55
N GLY A 638 -0.57 2.17 -16.52
CA GLY A 638 -0.22 2.42 -17.92
C GLY A 638 0.49 1.28 -18.61
N THR A 639 0.22 0.03 -18.20
CA THR A 639 0.87 -1.18 -18.69
C THR A 639 0.00 -1.91 -19.74
N PRO A 640 0.03 -1.51 -21.03
CA PRO A 640 -0.98 -1.96 -22.01
C PRO A 640 -1.06 -3.48 -22.23
N ASN A 641 0.04 -4.21 -21.97
CA ASN A 641 0.14 -5.64 -22.22
C ASN A 641 0.24 -6.47 -20.93
N ARG A 642 0.23 -5.84 -19.74
CA ARG A 642 0.44 -6.51 -18.45
C ARG A 642 -0.59 -6.07 -17.41
N VAL A 643 -1.27 -7.06 -16.85
CA VAL A 643 -2.02 -6.98 -15.60
C VAL A 643 -1.20 -7.72 -14.54
N GLU A 644 -1.25 -7.25 -13.30
CA GLU A 644 -0.55 -7.81 -12.16
C GLU A 644 -1.57 -8.04 -11.04
N ASP A 645 -1.82 -9.31 -10.72
CA ASP A 645 -2.76 -9.79 -9.68
C ASP A 645 -2.00 -10.43 -8.50
N SER A 646 -0.79 -9.93 -8.22
CA SER A 646 0.15 -10.55 -7.28
C SER A 646 -0.39 -10.68 -5.84
N ILE A 647 -1.37 -9.85 -5.45
CA ILE A 647 -2.10 -9.98 -4.18
C ILE A 647 -2.93 -11.26 -4.15
N GLN A 648 -3.74 -11.52 -5.20
CA GLN A 648 -4.49 -12.76 -5.32
C GLN A 648 -3.54 -13.96 -5.26
N ASN A 649 -2.44 -13.94 -6.03
CA ASN A 649 -1.49 -15.04 -6.04
C ASN A 649 -0.83 -15.30 -4.68
N ALA A 650 -0.68 -14.28 -3.82
CA ALA A 650 -0.26 -14.43 -2.43
C ALA A 650 -1.36 -15.05 -1.55
N TYR A 651 -2.59 -14.52 -1.59
CA TYR A 651 -3.75 -15.05 -0.85
C TYR A 651 -3.98 -16.55 -1.18
N LEU A 652 -4.00 -16.90 -2.46
CA LEU A 652 -4.16 -18.29 -2.92
C LEU A 652 -3.07 -19.20 -2.36
N LYS A 653 -1.82 -18.72 -2.26
CA LYS A 653 -0.70 -19.53 -1.77
C LYS A 653 -0.66 -19.66 -0.26
N ALA A 654 -1.02 -18.61 0.50
CA ALA A 654 -1.16 -18.72 1.94
C ALA A 654 -2.24 -19.76 2.32
N ILE A 655 -3.41 -19.71 1.68
CA ILE A 655 -4.50 -20.67 1.93
C ILE A 655 -4.11 -22.09 1.50
N GLN A 656 -3.55 -22.26 0.30
CA GLN A 656 -3.16 -23.58 -0.23
C GLN A 656 -2.05 -24.28 0.58
N LEU A 657 -1.15 -23.50 1.19
CA LEU A 657 -0.02 -24.03 1.96
C LEU A 657 -0.29 -24.11 3.47
N SER A 658 -1.41 -23.55 3.96
CA SER A 658 -1.74 -23.56 5.38
C SER A 658 -1.77 -24.98 5.98
N GLU A 659 -1.27 -25.16 7.18
CA GLU A 659 -1.18 -26.44 7.89
C GLU A 659 -2.40 -26.67 8.78
N HIS A 660 -2.86 -25.65 9.51
CA HIS A 660 -3.88 -25.74 10.56
C HIS A 660 -4.90 -24.59 10.61
N PHE A 661 -4.49 -23.33 10.42
CA PHE A 661 -5.38 -22.20 10.73
C PHE A 661 -5.29 -21.08 9.70
N VAL A 662 -6.45 -20.57 9.29
CA VAL A 662 -6.58 -19.36 8.45
C VAL A 662 -7.53 -18.37 9.12
N TYR A 663 -6.98 -17.27 9.61
CA TYR A 663 -7.73 -16.14 10.14
C TYR A 663 -7.81 -15.05 9.07
N ILE A 664 -9.01 -14.54 8.77
CA ILE A 664 -9.22 -13.48 7.78
C ILE A 664 -10.14 -12.42 8.39
N GLU A 665 -9.73 -11.15 8.30
CA GLU A 665 -10.66 -10.03 8.48
C GLU A 665 -10.75 -9.25 7.18
N ASN A 666 -11.97 -9.02 6.68
CA ASN A 666 -12.16 -8.33 5.42
C ASN A 666 -13.46 -7.52 5.34
N GLN A 667 -13.41 -6.36 4.68
CA GLN A 667 -14.59 -5.53 4.42
C GLN A 667 -15.65 -6.22 3.55
N PHE A 668 -15.24 -7.12 2.67
CA PHE A 668 -16.11 -7.89 1.76
C PHE A 668 -15.62 -9.33 1.63
N PHE A 669 -16.53 -10.26 1.37
CA PHE A 669 -16.21 -11.66 1.09
C PHE A 669 -17.03 -12.16 -0.11
N ILE A 670 -16.58 -11.80 -1.32
CA ILE A 670 -17.21 -12.11 -2.60
C ILE A 670 -16.20 -12.85 -3.48
N THR A 671 -16.38 -14.15 -3.69
CA THR A 671 -15.37 -14.99 -4.35
C THR A 671 -15.94 -16.29 -4.94
N SER A 672 -15.37 -16.73 -6.06
CA SER A 672 -15.55 -18.08 -6.64
C SER A 672 -17.01 -18.58 -6.78
N THR A 673 -17.94 -17.72 -7.22
CA THR A 673 -19.38 -18.03 -7.34
C THR A 673 -20.04 -17.38 -8.58
N THR A 674 -21.35 -17.61 -8.78
CA THR A 674 -22.14 -17.09 -9.90
C THR A 674 -23.39 -16.34 -9.42
N VAL A 675 -23.64 -15.13 -9.94
CA VAL A 675 -24.77 -14.26 -9.57
C VAL A 675 -25.40 -13.66 -10.82
N ASP A 676 -26.71 -13.85 -11.03
CA ASP A 676 -27.45 -13.42 -12.25
C ASP A 676 -26.73 -13.77 -13.59
N ASN A 677 -26.05 -14.93 -13.62
CA ASN A 677 -25.21 -15.44 -14.72
C ASN A 677 -23.87 -14.71 -14.95
N VAL A 678 -23.51 -13.73 -14.11
CA VAL A 678 -22.16 -13.17 -14.04
C VAL A 678 -21.31 -14.07 -13.14
N ARG A 679 -20.13 -14.48 -13.62
CA ARG A 679 -19.17 -15.26 -12.86
C ARG A 679 -18.20 -14.34 -12.12
N ILE A 680 -18.00 -14.59 -10.85
CA ILE A 680 -16.91 -14.03 -10.04
C ILE A 680 -15.69 -14.93 -10.24
N GLU A 681 -14.64 -14.40 -10.88
CA GLU A 681 -13.51 -15.20 -11.40
C GLU A 681 -12.37 -15.37 -10.39
N ASN A 682 -12.31 -14.56 -9.32
CA ASN A 682 -11.29 -14.66 -8.29
C ASN A 682 -11.44 -15.95 -7.45
N ARG A 683 -10.29 -16.55 -7.11
CA ARG A 683 -10.19 -17.98 -6.72
C ARG A 683 -10.00 -18.21 -5.22
N ILE A 684 -10.26 -17.21 -4.38
CA ILE A 684 -10.03 -17.30 -2.92
C ILE A 684 -11.00 -18.31 -2.28
N GLY A 685 -12.27 -18.32 -2.69
CA GLY A 685 -13.25 -19.34 -2.30
C GLY A 685 -12.88 -20.73 -2.81
N ASP A 686 -12.36 -20.86 -4.04
CA ASP A 686 -11.82 -22.11 -4.56
C ASP A 686 -10.66 -22.62 -3.70
N ALA A 687 -9.73 -21.74 -3.28
CA ALA A 687 -8.61 -22.12 -2.43
C ALA A 687 -9.06 -22.62 -1.05
N LEU A 688 -10.04 -21.95 -0.42
CA LEU A 688 -10.64 -22.39 0.84
C LEU A 688 -11.33 -23.74 0.69
N VAL A 689 -12.22 -23.90 -0.29
CA VAL A 689 -12.95 -25.17 -0.53
C VAL A 689 -11.97 -26.32 -0.77
N HIS A 690 -10.96 -26.16 -1.63
CA HIS A 690 -9.97 -27.21 -1.86
C HIS A 690 -9.12 -27.51 -0.62
N ARG A 691 -8.78 -26.51 0.21
CA ARG A 691 -8.00 -26.73 1.43
C ARG A 691 -8.79 -27.44 2.52
N ILE A 692 -10.09 -27.16 2.63
CA ILE A 692 -11.03 -27.85 3.53
C ILE A 692 -11.24 -29.29 3.10
N ILE A 693 -11.51 -29.53 1.80
CA ILE A 693 -11.65 -30.90 1.26
C ILE A 693 -10.40 -31.72 1.53
N LYS A 694 -9.20 -31.14 1.33
CA LYS A 694 -7.93 -31.78 1.70
C LYS A 694 -7.86 -32.06 3.21
N ALA A 695 -8.19 -31.09 4.08
CA ALA A 695 -8.15 -31.30 5.53
C ALA A 695 -9.01 -32.48 5.97
N HIS A 696 -10.23 -32.58 5.43
CA HIS A 696 -11.17 -33.64 5.70
C HIS A 696 -10.70 -35.00 5.20
N GLN A 697 -10.13 -35.06 3.98
CA GLN A 697 -9.58 -36.30 3.40
C GLN A 697 -8.33 -36.79 4.16
N ASP A 698 -7.46 -35.88 4.59
CA ASP A 698 -6.25 -36.19 5.35
C ASP A 698 -6.54 -36.45 6.86
N GLY A 699 -7.77 -36.18 7.33
CA GLY A 699 -8.15 -36.27 8.74
C GLY A 699 -7.44 -35.27 9.66
N THR A 700 -6.98 -34.14 9.11
CA THR A 700 -6.14 -33.17 9.83
C THR A 700 -6.95 -32.06 10.51
N PRO A 701 -6.55 -31.60 11.71
CA PRO A 701 -7.20 -30.47 12.37
C PRO A 701 -6.88 -29.19 11.60
N TRP A 702 -7.90 -28.64 10.92
CA TRP A 702 -7.80 -27.39 10.19
C TRP A 702 -9.09 -26.58 10.32
N ARG A 703 -9.00 -25.26 10.56
CA ARG A 703 -10.16 -24.35 10.53
C ARG A 703 -9.85 -23.00 9.86
N ALA A 704 -10.88 -22.38 9.30
CA ALA A 704 -10.89 -20.99 8.86
C ALA A 704 -11.86 -20.14 9.69
N CYS A 705 -11.36 -19.04 10.25
CA CYS A 705 -12.13 -18.04 11.00
C CYS A 705 -12.20 -16.75 10.17
N ILE A 706 -13.41 -16.37 9.75
CA ILE A 706 -13.64 -15.24 8.84
C ILE A 706 -14.44 -14.15 9.58
N VAL A 707 -13.90 -12.93 9.68
CA VAL A 707 -14.56 -11.78 10.33
C VAL A 707 -14.88 -10.72 9.27
N ILE A 708 -16.16 -10.36 9.14
CA ILE A 708 -16.68 -9.46 8.09
C ILE A 708 -17.79 -8.54 8.64
N PRO A 709 -18.03 -7.34 8.09
CA PRO A 709 -19.11 -6.46 8.54
C PRO A 709 -20.49 -7.11 8.48
N LEU A 710 -21.32 -6.87 9.50
CA LEU A 710 -22.73 -7.28 9.51
C LEU A 710 -23.49 -6.71 8.30
N LEU A 711 -23.24 -5.45 7.93
CA LEU A 711 -23.81 -4.78 6.76
C LEU A 711 -22.75 -3.93 6.03
N PRO A 712 -22.76 -3.90 4.68
CA PRO A 712 -21.98 -2.97 3.89
C PRO A 712 -22.17 -1.51 4.33
N GLY A 713 -21.09 -0.72 4.36
CA GLY A 713 -21.01 0.65 4.90
C GLY A 713 -21.65 1.75 4.03
N PHE A 714 -22.87 1.51 3.54
CA PHE A 714 -23.66 2.43 2.71
C PHE A 714 -24.92 2.91 3.46
N PRO A 715 -25.47 4.08 3.12
CA PRO A 715 -26.68 4.61 3.77
C PRO A 715 -27.94 3.82 3.43
N PHE A 716 -29.00 4.10 4.21
CA PHE A 716 -30.37 3.54 4.13
C PHE A 716 -30.53 2.12 4.73
N PRO A 717 -31.66 1.82 5.40
CA PRO A 717 -32.02 0.47 5.82
C PRO A 717 -32.21 -0.50 4.63
N VAL A 718 -31.92 -1.79 4.80
CA VAL A 718 -31.89 -2.81 3.72
C VAL A 718 -33.19 -2.88 2.89
N GLY A 719 -34.35 -2.67 3.53
CA GLY A 719 -35.66 -2.65 2.89
C GLY A 719 -36.09 -1.30 2.26
N HIS A 720 -35.27 -0.26 2.31
CA HIS A 720 -35.54 1.03 1.64
C HIS A 720 -35.33 0.90 0.13
N SER A 721 -36.09 1.60 -0.72
CA SER A 721 -35.93 1.53 -2.19
C SER A 721 -34.47 1.73 -2.61
N ASP A 722 -33.85 2.76 -2.05
CA ASP A 722 -32.56 3.28 -2.49
C ASP A 722 -31.36 2.48 -1.92
N ALA A 723 -31.60 1.51 -1.02
CA ALA A 723 -30.59 0.61 -0.45
C ALA A 723 -30.07 -0.47 -1.44
N SER A 724 -30.08 -0.16 -2.73
CA SER A 724 -29.79 -1.07 -3.84
C SER A 724 -28.40 -1.71 -3.74
N ALA A 725 -27.37 -0.89 -3.52
CA ALA A 725 -25.98 -1.34 -3.33
C ALA A 725 -25.82 -2.33 -2.17
N ILE A 726 -26.58 -2.14 -1.08
CA ILE A 726 -26.53 -3.01 0.10
C ILE A 726 -27.11 -4.38 -0.24
N ARG A 727 -28.26 -4.43 -0.93
CA ARG A 727 -28.89 -5.70 -1.33
C ARG A 727 -28.04 -6.48 -2.33
N VAL A 728 -27.47 -5.82 -3.34
CA VAL A 728 -26.60 -6.48 -4.34
C VAL A 728 -25.33 -7.05 -3.68
N ILE A 729 -24.65 -6.28 -2.82
CA ILE A 729 -23.45 -6.77 -2.11
C ILE A 729 -23.79 -7.92 -1.15
N LEU A 730 -24.88 -7.81 -0.39
CA LEU A 730 -25.35 -8.90 0.48
C LEU A 730 -25.70 -10.17 -0.31
N GLU A 731 -26.26 -10.03 -1.51
CA GLU A 731 -26.56 -11.17 -2.38
C GLU A 731 -25.28 -11.82 -2.91
N CYS A 732 -24.30 -11.06 -3.41
CA CYS A 732 -23.00 -11.58 -3.84
C CYS A 732 -22.25 -12.30 -2.69
N GLN A 733 -22.28 -11.72 -1.49
CA GLN A 733 -21.66 -12.31 -0.29
C GLN A 733 -22.40 -13.58 0.16
N ALA A 734 -23.74 -13.58 0.15
CA ALA A 734 -24.52 -14.76 0.49
C ALA A 734 -24.35 -15.90 -0.54
N ARG A 735 -24.28 -15.58 -1.85
CA ARG A 735 -23.97 -16.53 -2.93
C ARG A 735 -22.54 -17.07 -2.88
N THR A 736 -21.63 -16.35 -2.24
CA THR A 736 -20.28 -16.82 -1.95
C THR A 736 -20.31 -17.81 -0.77
N ILE A 737 -20.96 -17.44 0.34
CA ILE A 737 -20.90 -18.19 1.60
C ILE A 737 -21.84 -19.40 1.60
N CYS A 738 -23.17 -19.17 1.45
CA CYS A 738 -24.20 -20.14 1.84
C CYS A 738 -25.32 -20.41 0.81
N ARG A 739 -25.52 -19.57 -0.21
CA ARG A 739 -26.69 -19.63 -1.13
C ARG A 739 -26.33 -20.14 -2.52
N GLY A 740 -27.19 -21.01 -3.06
CA GLY A 740 -27.00 -21.57 -4.40
C GLY A 740 -25.88 -22.62 -4.47
N PRO A 741 -25.77 -23.35 -5.60
CA PRO A 741 -24.92 -24.53 -5.74
C PRO A 741 -23.42 -24.24 -5.77
N ASP A 742 -23.03 -23.00 -6.09
CA ASP A 742 -21.64 -22.55 -6.25
C ASP A 742 -21.05 -21.99 -4.94
N SER A 743 -21.88 -21.79 -3.90
CA SER A 743 -21.42 -21.31 -2.60
C SER A 743 -20.49 -22.30 -1.89
N ILE A 744 -19.62 -21.79 -1.02
CA ILE A 744 -18.68 -22.60 -0.22
C ILE A 744 -19.45 -23.70 0.54
N PHE A 745 -20.56 -23.36 1.22
CA PHE A 745 -21.33 -24.34 1.97
C PHE A 745 -21.96 -25.43 1.09
N ALA A 746 -22.53 -25.06 -0.08
CA ALA A 746 -23.11 -26.04 -0.99
C ALA A 746 -22.05 -26.94 -1.66
N ARG A 747 -20.84 -26.40 -1.88
CA ARG A 747 -19.69 -27.15 -2.40
C ARG A 747 -19.15 -28.16 -1.38
N LEU A 748 -19.00 -27.77 -0.12
CA LEU A 748 -18.55 -28.67 0.95
C LEU A 748 -19.56 -29.77 1.24
N ARG A 749 -20.85 -29.44 1.38
CA ARG A 749 -21.91 -30.43 1.63
C ARG A 749 -22.10 -31.43 0.48
N ARG A 750 -21.70 -31.08 -0.75
CA ARG A 750 -21.67 -32.01 -1.90
C ARG A 750 -20.66 -33.14 -1.71
N GLU A 751 -19.53 -32.84 -1.08
CA GLU A 751 -18.49 -33.82 -0.72
C GLU A 751 -18.78 -34.53 0.62
N GLY A 752 -19.95 -34.28 1.23
CA GLY A 752 -20.35 -34.84 2.52
C GLY A 752 -19.81 -34.09 3.74
N ILE A 753 -19.15 -32.94 3.55
CA ILE A 753 -18.50 -32.14 4.61
C ILE A 753 -19.50 -31.10 5.14
N GLU A 754 -19.73 -31.06 6.45
CA GLU A 754 -20.50 -29.98 7.07
C GLU A 754 -19.60 -28.74 7.27
N PRO A 755 -19.99 -27.54 6.79
CA PRO A 755 -19.08 -26.39 6.79
C PRO A 755 -18.68 -25.89 8.17
N SER A 756 -19.55 -26.01 9.19
CA SER A 756 -19.29 -25.52 10.55
C SER A 756 -18.01 -26.07 11.17
N ASP A 757 -17.62 -27.28 10.76
CA ASP A 757 -16.51 -28.01 11.36
C ASP A 757 -15.17 -27.40 10.92
N TYR A 758 -15.14 -26.77 9.73
CA TYR A 758 -13.93 -26.26 9.07
C TYR A 758 -13.94 -24.76 8.74
N ILE A 759 -15.09 -24.08 8.68
CA ILE A 759 -15.17 -22.65 8.38
C ILE A 759 -16.31 -21.97 9.14
N SER A 760 -16.00 -20.87 9.83
CA SER A 760 -16.94 -20.09 10.63
C SER A 760 -16.86 -18.60 10.30
N PHE A 761 -18.01 -17.92 10.35
CA PHE A 761 -18.17 -16.50 10.00
C PHE A 761 -18.65 -15.67 11.18
N PHE A 762 -17.97 -14.56 11.44
CA PHE A 762 -18.16 -13.68 12.58
C PHE A 762 -18.24 -12.21 12.14
N SER A 763 -18.65 -11.35 13.06
CA SER A 763 -18.63 -9.89 12.92
C SER A 763 -18.45 -9.25 14.29
N LEU A 764 -18.43 -7.91 14.33
CA LEU A 764 -18.25 -7.11 15.54
C LEU A 764 -19.43 -6.15 15.73
N ARG A 765 -19.92 -6.02 16.97
CA ARG A 765 -21.02 -5.13 17.34
C ARG A 765 -20.82 -4.58 18.75
N GLY A 766 -20.95 -3.25 18.88
CA GLY A 766 -20.90 -2.53 20.16
C GLY A 766 -22.27 -1.99 20.59
N TRP A 767 -22.33 -1.45 21.80
CA TRP A 767 -23.48 -0.73 22.34
C TRP A 767 -23.04 0.51 23.10
N GLY A 768 -23.99 1.38 23.44
CA GLY A 768 -23.76 2.54 24.28
C GLY A 768 -25.06 3.14 24.78
N LYS A 769 -24.94 4.21 25.57
CA LYS A 769 -26.08 4.97 26.11
C LYS A 769 -25.93 6.44 25.71
N LEU A 770 -26.86 6.92 24.88
CA LEU A 770 -27.00 8.33 24.49
C LEU A 770 -27.72 9.11 25.60
N ALA A 771 -27.65 10.44 25.52
CA ALA A 771 -28.41 11.36 26.37
C ALA A 771 -29.88 10.92 26.63
N GLY A 772 -30.33 11.06 27.88
CA GLY A 772 -31.69 10.67 28.30
C GLY A 772 -31.90 9.18 28.57
N ASP A 773 -30.81 8.44 28.80
CA ASP A 773 -30.79 6.99 29.01
C ASP A 773 -31.35 6.19 27.82
N THR A 774 -30.94 6.60 26.61
CA THR A 774 -31.32 5.92 25.37
C THR A 774 -30.25 4.88 25.01
N LEU A 775 -30.55 3.61 25.30
CA LEU A 775 -29.71 2.47 24.88
C LEU A 775 -29.66 2.40 23.35
N THR A 776 -28.46 2.21 22.79
CA THR A 776 -28.24 2.10 21.35
C THR A 776 -27.18 1.06 21.00
N THR A 777 -27.18 0.56 19.76
CA THR A 777 -26.19 -0.39 19.23
C THR A 777 -25.91 -0.12 17.76
N GLU A 778 -24.65 -0.30 17.36
CA GLU A 778 -24.19 -0.20 15.99
C GLU A 778 -23.15 -1.29 15.72
N GLN A 779 -23.01 -1.72 14.46
CA GLN A 779 -21.90 -2.59 14.08
C GLN A 779 -20.56 -1.85 14.26
N ILE A 780 -19.52 -2.58 14.66
CA ILE A 780 -18.15 -2.09 14.51
C ILE A 780 -17.75 -2.45 13.09
N TYR A 781 -17.43 -1.45 12.26
CA TYR A 781 -17.22 -1.67 10.84
C TYR A 781 -15.81 -2.17 10.59
N ILE A 782 -15.70 -3.47 10.34
CA ILE A 782 -14.46 -4.14 9.92
C ILE A 782 -14.08 -3.63 8.52
N HIS A 783 -13.25 -2.61 8.48
CA HIS A 783 -12.61 -2.12 7.27
C HIS A 783 -11.27 -2.80 7.00
N ALA A 784 -10.77 -3.64 7.92
CA ALA A 784 -9.61 -4.51 7.74
C ALA A 784 -9.54 -5.19 6.36
N LYS A 785 -8.32 -5.47 5.89
CA LYS A 785 -8.03 -6.39 4.78
C LYS A 785 -6.79 -7.23 5.10
N ILE A 786 -6.96 -8.22 5.97
CA ILE A 786 -5.88 -9.08 6.44
C ILE A 786 -6.17 -10.57 6.25
N LEU A 787 -5.09 -11.34 6.15
CA LEU A 787 -5.08 -12.80 6.25
C LEU A 787 -3.88 -13.22 7.11
N ILE A 788 -4.10 -14.12 8.06
CA ILE A 788 -3.03 -14.76 8.85
C ILE A 788 -3.17 -16.28 8.65
N ALA A 789 -2.08 -16.95 8.31
CA ALA A 789 -2.02 -18.40 8.14
C ALA A 789 -1.01 -19.01 9.12
N ASP A 790 -1.49 -19.96 9.93
CA ASP A 790 -0.74 -20.76 10.91
C ASP A 790 0.13 -19.95 11.89
N ASP A 791 -0.23 -18.69 12.15
CA ASP A 791 0.62 -17.71 12.85
C ASP A 791 2.07 -17.62 12.27
N ARG A 792 2.27 -17.99 11.00
CA ARG A 792 3.57 -17.98 10.29
C ARG A 792 3.62 -16.97 9.15
N VAL A 793 2.47 -16.65 8.54
CA VAL A 793 2.36 -15.73 7.41
C VAL A 793 1.25 -14.73 7.68
N ALA A 794 1.55 -13.44 7.55
CA ALA A 794 0.55 -12.37 7.55
C ALA A 794 0.51 -11.69 6.18
N ILE A 795 -0.70 -11.36 5.72
CA ILE A 795 -0.94 -10.48 4.57
C ILE A 795 -1.71 -9.26 5.08
N ILE A 796 -1.21 -8.06 4.84
CA ILE A 796 -1.84 -6.78 5.25
C ILE A 796 -1.88 -5.84 4.05
N GLY A 797 -3.02 -5.22 3.73
CA GLY A 797 -3.12 -4.34 2.56
C GLY A 797 -4.41 -3.56 2.45
N SER A 798 -4.68 -3.04 1.25
CA SER A 798 -5.92 -2.33 0.89
C SER A 798 -6.94 -3.21 0.15
N ALA A 799 -6.52 -4.37 -0.36
CA ALA A 799 -7.29 -5.23 -1.24
C ALA A 799 -8.36 -6.07 -0.53
N ASN A 800 -9.61 -5.86 -0.90
CA ASN A 800 -10.74 -6.64 -0.40
C ASN A 800 -10.82 -8.04 -1.05
N ILE A 801 -11.58 -8.97 -0.47
CA ILE A 801 -11.92 -10.25 -1.12
C ILE A 801 -13.14 -10.01 -2.02
N ASN A 802 -12.88 -9.50 -3.23
CA ASN A 802 -13.83 -9.23 -4.29
C ASN A 802 -13.11 -9.15 -5.67
N GLU A 803 -13.84 -9.19 -6.78
CA GLU A 803 -13.29 -9.02 -8.13
C GLU A 803 -12.58 -7.67 -8.27
N ARG A 804 -13.20 -6.61 -7.73
CA ARG A 804 -12.71 -5.23 -7.78
C ARG A 804 -11.24 -5.10 -7.34
N SER A 805 -10.85 -5.73 -6.24
CA SER A 805 -9.50 -5.64 -5.68
C SER A 805 -8.57 -6.76 -6.17
N GLN A 806 -9.07 -7.96 -6.48
CA GLN A 806 -8.21 -9.15 -6.68
C GLN A 806 -7.72 -9.38 -8.12
N ARG A 807 -8.38 -8.80 -9.15
CA ARG A 807 -8.05 -9.09 -10.56
C ARG A 807 -6.86 -8.32 -11.15
N GLY A 808 -6.46 -7.20 -10.56
CA GLY A 808 -5.47 -6.27 -11.14
C GLY A 808 -5.94 -5.39 -12.30
N ASP A 809 -6.91 -5.82 -13.10
CA ASP A 809 -7.48 -5.03 -14.22
C ASP A 809 -8.54 -3.99 -13.80
N ARG A 810 -9.08 -4.14 -12.57
CA ARG A 810 -10.07 -3.25 -11.93
C ARG A 810 -9.40 -2.19 -11.04
N ASP A 811 -9.59 -2.19 -9.72
CA ASP A 811 -9.02 -1.16 -8.83
C ASP A 811 -7.52 -1.40 -8.60
N SER A 812 -6.76 -0.33 -8.31
CA SER A 812 -5.35 -0.48 -7.90
C SER A 812 -5.20 -0.57 -6.39
N GLU A 813 -4.42 -1.56 -5.95
CA GLU A 813 -4.30 -1.97 -4.55
C GLU A 813 -2.84 -2.28 -4.19
N LEU A 814 -2.52 -2.27 -2.89
CA LEU A 814 -1.25 -2.71 -2.33
C LEU A 814 -1.49 -3.72 -1.20
N ALA A 815 -0.60 -4.71 -1.08
CA ALA A 815 -0.51 -5.59 0.08
C ALA A 815 0.94 -5.96 0.40
N ALA A 816 1.21 -6.27 1.65
CA ALA A 816 2.46 -6.77 2.17
C ALA A 816 2.27 -8.24 2.54
N VAL A 817 3.14 -9.12 2.04
CA VAL A 817 3.26 -10.51 2.52
C VAL A 817 4.44 -10.55 3.48
N ILE A 818 4.19 -10.93 4.73
CA ILE A 818 5.12 -10.87 5.85
C ILE A 818 5.27 -12.27 6.44
N ARG A 819 6.51 -12.68 6.73
CA ARG A 819 6.85 -13.89 7.50
C ARG A 819 7.94 -13.51 8.50
N ASP A 820 7.86 -13.99 9.73
CA ASP A 820 8.95 -13.74 10.69
C ASP A 820 10.11 -14.73 10.51
N THR A 821 11.28 -14.38 11.03
CA THR A 821 12.37 -15.34 11.32
C THR A 821 12.65 -15.48 12.82
N ASP A 822 12.09 -14.60 13.64
CA ASP A 822 11.90 -14.82 15.08
C ASP A 822 10.74 -15.82 15.24
N MET A 823 11.10 -17.07 15.50
CA MET A 823 10.18 -18.19 15.71
C MET A 823 10.08 -18.48 17.20
N ILE A 824 8.87 -18.66 17.69
CA ILE A 824 8.57 -18.98 19.09
C ILE A 824 7.91 -20.35 19.21
N ASP A 825 8.21 -21.03 20.32
CA ASP A 825 7.53 -22.26 20.74
C ASP A 825 6.08 -21.93 21.15
N CYS A 826 5.12 -22.65 20.58
CA CYS A 826 3.68 -22.54 20.83
C CYS A 826 3.05 -23.94 20.66
N THR A 827 1.72 -24.07 20.85
CA THR A 827 0.96 -25.19 20.29
C THR A 827 0.01 -24.74 19.18
N MET A 828 -0.40 -25.69 18.34
CA MET A 828 -1.45 -25.50 17.34
C MET A 828 -2.32 -26.78 17.30
N ALA A 829 -3.62 -26.63 17.58
CA ALA A 829 -4.53 -27.75 17.82
C ALA A 829 -4.09 -28.72 18.95
N GLY A 830 -3.37 -28.21 19.95
CA GLY A 830 -2.85 -28.95 21.10
C GLY A 830 -1.48 -29.60 20.91
N GLU A 831 -0.94 -29.62 19.68
CA GLU A 831 0.38 -30.20 19.38
C GLU A 831 1.48 -29.12 19.29
N PRO A 832 2.74 -29.39 19.69
CA PRO A 832 3.83 -28.42 19.63
C PRO A 832 4.10 -27.89 18.22
N PHE A 833 4.11 -26.56 18.05
CA PHE A 833 4.17 -25.92 16.74
C PHE A 833 4.96 -24.60 16.79
N GLN A 834 5.93 -24.45 15.88
CA GLN A 834 6.68 -23.21 15.71
C GLN A 834 5.81 -22.14 15.02
N VAL A 835 5.65 -20.97 15.62
CA VAL A 835 4.93 -19.82 15.05
C VAL A 835 5.86 -18.62 14.91
N GLY A 836 5.59 -17.72 13.95
CA GLY A 836 6.43 -16.54 13.69
C GLY A 836 5.91 -15.33 14.45
N ARG A 837 6.76 -14.69 15.26
CA ARG A 837 6.38 -13.65 16.23
C ARG A 837 5.37 -12.64 15.68
N PHE A 838 5.71 -11.94 14.60
CA PHE A 838 4.86 -10.90 14.00
C PHE A 838 3.42 -11.35 13.73
N ALA A 839 3.23 -12.57 13.23
CA ALA A 839 1.93 -13.08 12.83
C ALA A 839 1.14 -13.63 14.04
N HIS A 840 1.82 -14.31 14.97
CA HIS A 840 1.23 -14.77 16.23
C HIS A 840 0.74 -13.60 17.09
N GLU A 841 1.62 -12.64 17.39
CA GLU A 841 1.30 -11.50 18.28
C GLU A 841 0.16 -10.64 17.71
N LEU A 842 0.10 -10.44 16.38
CA LEU A 842 -1.03 -9.78 15.71
C LEU A 842 -2.34 -10.56 15.89
N ARG A 843 -2.34 -11.87 15.65
CA ARG A 843 -3.52 -12.73 15.74
C ARG A 843 -4.06 -12.81 17.17
N VAL A 844 -3.17 -12.94 18.16
CA VAL A 844 -3.49 -12.86 19.59
C VAL A 844 -4.05 -11.48 19.95
N ARG A 845 -3.41 -10.39 19.50
CA ARG A 845 -3.83 -9.00 19.76
C ARG A 845 -5.23 -8.70 19.24
N LEU A 846 -5.58 -9.17 18.04
CA LEU A 846 -6.92 -9.00 17.46
C LEU A 846 -7.97 -9.79 18.23
N MET A 847 -7.72 -11.09 18.49
CA MET A 847 -8.67 -11.92 19.23
C MET A 847 -8.94 -11.41 20.65
N ARG A 848 -7.93 -10.83 21.34
CA ARG A 848 -8.07 -10.18 22.64
C ARG A 848 -9.06 -9.01 22.61
N GLU A 849 -8.93 -8.11 21.64
CA GLU A 849 -9.84 -6.97 21.45
C GLU A 849 -11.27 -7.42 21.15
N HIS A 850 -11.44 -8.40 20.26
CA HIS A 850 -12.76 -8.90 19.85
C HIS A 850 -13.51 -9.57 21.01
N LEU A 851 -12.79 -10.16 21.98
CA LEU A 851 -13.33 -10.69 23.24
C LEU A 851 -13.35 -9.69 24.42
N GLY A 852 -12.94 -8.44 24.21
CA GLY A 852 -13.06 -7.36 25.21
C GLY A 852 -12.00 -7.38 26.31
N VAL A 853 -10.83 -7.96 26.05
CA VAL A 853 -9.66 -7.84 26.93
C VAL A 853 -9.06 -6.45 26.78
N ASP A 854 -8.66 -5.82 27.89
CA ASP A 854 -7.97 -4.53 27.84
C ASP A 854 -6.51 -4.70 27.35
N VAL A 855 -6.37 -4.57 26.04
CA VAL A 855 -5.09 -4.66 25.32
C VAL A 855 -4.13 -3.51 25.65
N ASP A 856 -4.64 -2.35 26.06
CA ASP A 856 -3.79 -1.19 26.39
C ASP A 856 -3.21 -1.33 27.80
N ALA A 857 -4.01 -1.83 28.76
CA ALA A 857 -3.53 -2.22 30.08
C ALA A 857 -2.45 -3.31 30.00
N LEU A 858 -2.70 -4.37 29.22
CA LEU A 858 -1.72 -5.45 29.01
C LEU A 858 -0.39 -4.98 28.43
N MET A 859 -0.41 -4.09 27.43
CA MET A 859 0.82 -3.53 26.87
C MET A 859 1.58 -2.67 27.88
N THR A 860 0.86 -1.96 28.75
CA THR A 860 1.47 -1.17 29.83
C THR A 860 2.14 -2.07 30.86
N GLU A 861 1.45 -3.11 31.35
CA GLU A 861 2.00 -4.10 32.29
C GLU A 861 3.26 -4.81 31.73
N GLN A 862 3.26 -5.13 30.44
CA GLN A 862 4.42 -5.73 29.76
C GLN A 862 5.61 -4.76 29.66
N MET A 863 5.38 -3.47 29.37
CA MET A 863 6.45 -2.47 29.36
C MET A 863 7.02 -2.22 30.76
N ASP A 864 6.19 -2.12 31.80
CA ASP A 864 6.65 -1.96 33.18
C ASP A 864 7.45 -3.17 33.66
N ALA A 865 7.07 -4.39 33.26
CA ALA A 865 7.82 -5.62 33.54
C ALA A 865 9.20 -5.65 32.85
N ILE A 866 9.33 -5.09 31.64
CA ILE A 866 10.61 -4.96 30.94
C ILE A 866 11.48 -3.89 31.62
N HIS A 867 10.93 -2.72 31.91
CA HIS A 867 11.66 -1.61 32.56
C HIS A 867 12.11 -1.93 33.99
N THR A 868 11.44 -2.86 34.68
CA THR A 868 11.88 -3.34 36.01
C THR A 868 12.89 -4.50 35.96
N ALA A 869 13.14 -5.08 34.78
CA ALA A 869 14.12 -6.16 34.58
C ALA A 869 15.54 -5.65 34.23
N GLU A 870 15.68 -4.44 33.69
CA GLU A 870 16.99 -3.85 33.40
C GLU A 870 17.57 -3.09 34.62
N PRO A 871 18.74 -3.48 35.16
CA PRO A 871 19.36 -2.78 36.29
C PRO A 871 19.95 -1.43 35.87
N THR A 872 19.45 -0.36 36.48
CA THR A 872 19.78 1.05 36.17
C THR A 872 21.28 1.39 36.18
N ALA A 873 21.75 2.07 35.14
CA ALA A 873 23.05 2.74 35.10
C ALA A 873 22.97 4.05 34.30
N ALA A 874 23.03 5.19 35.00
CA ALA A 874 22.86 6.57 34.50
C ALA A 874 21.44 6.91 33.97
N ALA A 875 20.87 8.10 34.19
CA ALA A 875 21.30 9.23 35.02
C ALA A 875 20.09 9.91 35.69
N GLN A 876 20.34 10.77 36.66
CA GLN A 876 19.37 11.74 37.19
C GLN A 876 19.34 12.96 36.27
N ASP A 877 18.17 13.54 35.99
CA ASP A 877 17.99 14.98 35.77
C ASP A 877 16.49 15.38 35.82
N GLU A 878 16.25 16.68 35.96
CA GLU A 878 15.10 17.41 36.55
C GLU A 878 13.63 16.99 36.24
N GLU A 879 12.75 17.20 37.24
CA GLU A 879 11.30 17.03 37.16
C GLU A 879 10.58 18.18 36.43
N THR A 880 9.52 17.87 35.67
CA THR A 880 8.40 18.81 35.43
C THR A 880 7.05 18.09 35.61
N PRO A 881 5.98 18.77 36.07
CA PRO A 881 4.82 18.10 36.67
C PRO A 881 3.93 17.36 35.68
N SER A 882 3.36 16.25 36.16
CA SER A 882 2.75 15.19 35.35
C SER A 882 1.28 15.41 34.98
N THR A 883 0.89 14.82 33.85
CA THR A 883 -0.45 14.26 33.65
C THR A 883 -0.28 12.98 32.81
N PRO A 884 -0.43 11.78 33.39
CA PRO A 884 -0.10 10.54 32.70
C PRO A 884 -1.18 10.15 31.68
N GLN A 885 -0.77 10.03 30.42
CA GLN A 885 -1.40 9.17 29.43
C GLN A 885 -0.26 8.34 28.80
N PRO A 886 -0.37 7.00 28.72
CA PRO A 886 0.73 6.17 28.25
C PRO A 886 1.07 6.50 26.79
N ALA A 887 2.27 7.04 26.58
CA ALA A 887 2.82 7.22 25.26
C ALA A 887 3.63 5.98 24.91
N ILE A 888 3.19 5.22 23.92
CA ILE A 888 3.88 4.01 23.46
C ILE A 888 5.27 4.41 22.93
N ASP A 889 6.32 4.15 23.71
CA ASP A 889 7.71 4.22 23.24
C ASP A 889 8.28 2.83 22.96
N LEU A 890 7.69 2.18 21.95
CA LEU A 890 8.38 1.14 21.21
C LEU A 890 9.50 1.82 20.41
N SER A 891 10.68 1.85 21.02
CA SER A 891 11.82 2.67 20.62
C SER A 891 12.65 1.99 19.51
N ILE A 892 12.18 2.09 18.26
CA ILE A 892 13.15 2.14 17.14
C ILE A 892 13.88 3.48 17.28
N SER A 893 15.09 3.43 17.83
CA SER A 893 15.93 4.60 18.03
C SER A 893 16.35 5.19 16.68
N ALA A 894 15.76 6.33 16.32
CA ALA A 894 16.25 7.13 15.20
C ALA A 894 17.74 7.49 15.45
N PRO A 895 18.62 7.42 14.43
CA PRO A 895 20.05 7.52 14.64
C PRO A 895 20.44 8.85 15.30
N SER A 896 21.11 8.75 16.45
CA SER A 896 21.54 9.91 17.23
C SER A 896 22.65 10.67 16.49
N VAL A 897 22.28 11.79 15.89
CA VAL A 897 23.25 12.74 15.32
C VAL A 897 23.92 13.47 16.47
N LYS A 898 25.17 13.08 16.77
CA LYS A 898 26.05 13.87 17.64
C LYS A 898 26.32 15.22 16.97
N ASN A 899 25.77 16.30 17.51
CA ASN A 899 26.21 17.63 17.16
C ASN A 899 27.66 17.81 17.61
N LEU A 900 28.46 18.44 16.75
CA LEU A 900 29.77 18.99 17.10
C LEU A 900 29.55 20.44 17.53
N ASP A 901 29.32 20.63 18.83
CA ASP A 901 29.35 21.97 19.41
C ASP A 901 30.81 22.45 19.52
N LEU A 902 31.01 23.74 19.24
CA LEU A 902 32.33 24.38 19.13
C LEU A 902 32.75 25.04 20.46
N ASP A 903 34.06 25.25 20.57
CA ASP A 903 34.77 25.84 21.71
C ASP A 903 33.99 26.86 22.57
N ASP A 904 34.05 26.67 23.89
CA ASP A 904 34.60 27.70 24.76
C ASP A 904 35.61 27.05 25.73
N GLY A 905 36.66 27.78 26.11
CA GLY A 905 37.90 27.20 26.64
C GLY A 905 38.29 27.68 28.04
N THR A 906 38.86 26.78 28.85
CA THR A 906 39.68 27.17 30.01
C THR A 906 40.68 26.08 30.42
N GLU A 907 41.72 26.45 31.15
CA GLU A 907 42.92 25.63 31.43
C GLU A 907 42.79 24.78 32.71
N ALA A 908 43.43 23.60 32.78
CA ALA A 908 44.56 23.33 33.71
C ALA A 908 44.91 21.83 33.96
N SER A 909 46.21 21.58 34.21
CA SER A 909 46.82 20.55 35.09
C SER A 909 46.43 19.05 35.00
N ALA A 910 47.14 18.32 34.12
CA ALA A 910 48.18 17.32 34.45
C ALA A 910 47.97 16.12 35.42
N SER A 911 48.71 15.03 35.09
CA SER A 911 49.20 13.91 35.95
C SER A 911 48.22 12.78 36.30
N THR A 912 48.60 11.52 36.58
CA THR A 912 49.73 10.64 36.14
C THR A 912 49.44 9.19 36.58
N SER A 913 49.94 8.16 35.85
CA SER A 913 50.17 6.76 36.33
C SER A 913 48.94 5.94 36.78
N ALA A 914 48.95 4.60 36.88
CA ALA A 914 49.70 3.53 36.19
C ALA A 914 48.97 2.17 36.40
N SER A 915 49.30 1.14 35.62
CA SER A 915 48.93 -0.27 35.89
C SER A 915 49.74 -0.84 37.07
N PRO A 916 49.36 -2.01 37.67
CA PRO A 916 49.96 -3.27 37.16
C PRO A 916 49.18 -4.60 37.39
N SER A 917 49.62 -5.63 36.64
CA SER A 917 49.74 -7.08 37.01
C SER A 917 48.53 -7.99 37.35
N ALA A 918 48.57 -9.20 36.76
CA ALA A 918 47.86 -10.45 37.13
C ALA A 918 48.79 -11.33 38.03
N PRO A 919 48.80 -12.71 38.11
CA PRO A 919 47.95 -13.79 37.53
C PRO A 919 47.65 -15.03 38.45
N SER A 920 46.85 -16.01 37.97
CA SER A 920 46.92 -17.49 38.22
C SER A 920 45.67 -18.19 37.64
N GLN A 921 45.71 -19.25 36.80
CA GLN A 921 46.03 -20.68 37.06
C GLN A 921 45.05 -21.40 38.03
N GLU A 922 44.59 -22.64 37.84
CA GLU A 922 44.66 -23.63 36.72
C GLU A 922 43.64 -24.79 36.98
N GLY A 923 43.32 -25.66 36.00
CA GLY A 923 42.59 -26.92 36.27
C GLY A 923 41.82 -27.55 35.10
N LEU A 924 42.17 -28.80 34.72
CA LEU A 924 41.58 -29.60 33.63
C LEU A 924 41.45 -31.08 34.04
N SER A 925 40.38 -31.76 33.62
CA SER A 925 40.39 -33.21 33.28
C SER A 925 39.09 -33.65 32.58
N ASP A 926 39.19 -34.61 31.65
CA ASP A 926 38.14 -35.06 30.71
C ASP A 926 38.29 -36.58 30.46
N SER A 927 37.23 -37.35 30.11
CA SER A 927 37.37 -38.72 29.50
C SER A 927 36.09 -39.47 29.06
N THR A 928 36.25 -40.31 28.02
CA THR A 928 35.29 -41.07 27.18
C THR A 928 35.33 -42.62 27.42
N THR A 929 34.47 -43.55 26.94
CA THR A 929 33.11 -43.60 26.31
C THR A 929 32.59 -45.07 26.17
N SER A 930 31.26 -45.26 26.06
CA SER A 930 30.54 -46.25 25.17
C SER A 930 30.37 -47.77 25.47
N ASN A 931 29.24 -48.31 24.95
CA ASN A 931 28.95 -49.68 24.41
C ASN A 931 28.28 -50.81 25.26
N THR A 932 27.77 -51.85 24.55
CA THR A 932 26.62 -52.78 24.85
C THR A 932 26.96 -54.27 24.50
N PRO A 933 26.04 -55.29 24.31
CA PRO A 933 24.63 -55.59 24.71
C PRO A 933 24.54 -56.90 25.60
N PRO A 934 24.00 -58.12 25.28
CA PRO A 934 22.77 -58.64 24.61
C PRO A 934 21.99 -59.87 25.27
N LEU A 935 20.78 -60.21 24.74
CA LEU A 935 20.03 -61.54 24.72
C LEU A 935 19.49 -62.18 26.04
N SER A 936 18.35 -62.92 26.11
CA SER A 936 17.20 -63.29 25.20
C SER A 936 15.88 -63.46 26.05
N ASP A 937 14.74 -64.18 25.79
CA ASP A 937 14.27 -65.23 24.85
C ASP A 937 12.68 -65.34 24.79
N GLY A 938 12.07 -66.42 24.23
CA GLY A 938 10.59 -66.63 24.07
C GLY A 938 10.03 -68.02 24.54
N PRO A 939 8.92 -68.60 23.97
CA PRO A 939 7.96 -68.13 22.93
C PRO A 939 6.43 -68.50 23.10
N ASP A 940 5.61 -68.17 22.08
CA ASP A 940 4.33 -68.77 21.60
C ASP A 940 3.01 -68.89 22.42
N ARG A 941 1.94 -68.21 21.95
CA ARG A 941 0.76 -68.84 21.28
C ARG A 941 -0.29 -67.86 20.70
N ILE A 942 -1.15 -68.36 19.81
CA ILE A 942 -2.13 -67.66 18.96
C ILE A 942 -3.55 -67.68 19.57
N LEU A 943 -4.32 -66.57 19.47
CA LEU A 943 -5.79 -66.55 19.29
C LEU A 943 -6.31 -65.17 18.82
N SER A 944 -7.44 -65.15 18.11
CA SER A 944 -8.06 -63.96 17.47
C SER A 944 -9.17 -63.32 18.36
N PRO A 945 -9.68 -62.10 18.05
CA PRO A 945 -10.16 -61.18 19.09
C PRO A 945 -11.69 -61.18 19.35
N PRO A 946 -12.11 -60.60 20.50
CA PRO A 946 -13.47 -60.11 20.71
C PRO A 946 -13.56 -58.62 21.07
N GLY A 947 -14.48 -57.90 20.44
CA GLY A 947 -15.23 -56.78 21.05
C GLY A 947 -14.52 -55.43 21.27
N MET A 948 -14.49 -54.58 20.23
CA MET A 948 -14.49 -53.12 20.45
C MET A 948 -15.84 -52.70 21.07
N ALA A 949 -15.82 -52.15 22.28
CA ALA A 949 -16.97 -51.43 22.83
C ALA A 949 -16.96 -49.98 22.31
N PRO A 950 -18.07 -49.45 21.78
CA PRO A 950 -18.10 -48.08 21.27
C PRO A 950 -18.06 -47.07 22.43
N SER A 951 -17.07 -46.17 22.39
CA SER A 951 -17.08 -44.98 23.25
C SER A 951 -18.31 -44.11 22.92
N ARG A 952 -18.95 -43.55 23.96
CA ARG A 952 -20.17 -42.75 23.80
C ARG A 952 -19.83 -41.32 23.35
N THR A 953 -19.96 -41.06 22.06
CA THR A 953 -20.05 -39.69 21.54
C THR A 953 -21.41 -39.09 21.93
N ASN A 954 -21.42 -37.97 22.67
CA ASN A 954 -22.63 -37.21 22.99
C ASN A 954 -23.06 -36.31 21.80
N GLY A 955 -23.14 -36.87 20.59
CA GLY A 955 -23.53 -36.16 19.38
C GLY A 955 -25.05 -36.11 19.21
N THR A 956 -25.76 -35.14 19.80
CA THR A 956 -27.17 -34.88 19.46
C THR A 956 -27.62 -33.46 19.83
N LEU A 957 -27.87 -32.58 18.84
CA LEU A 957 -29.07 -31.70 18.80
C LEU A 957 -29.33 -30.87 17.51
N TYR A 958 -29.15 -31.44 16.31
CA TYR A 958 -29.67 -30.84 15.06
C TYR A 958 -30.48 -31.82 14.19
N SER A 959 -31.62 -32.29 14.72
CA SER A 959 -32.61 -33.04 13.94
C SER A 959 -33.53 -32.10 13.14
N HIS A 960 -33.47 -32.15 11.81
CA HIS A 960 -34.46 -31.47 10.96
C HIS A 960 -35.85 -32.12 11.13
N GLY A 961 -36.85 -31.34 11.54
CA GLY A 961 -38.22 -31.82 11.70
C GLY A 961 -39.22 -30.66 11.82
N GLY A 962 -40.12 -30.54 10.84
CA GLY A 962 -41.08 -29.43 10.79
C GLY A 962 -42.20 -29.55 11.83
N SER A 963 -42.15 -28.73 12.89
CA SER A 963 -43.28 -28.53 13.80
C SER A 963 -43.23 -27.16 14.48
N THR A 964 -44.36 -26.44 14.51
CA THR A 964 -44.46 -25.07 15.01
C THR A 964 -44.51 -24.97 16.54
N ARG A 965 -43.38 -25.27 17.20
CA ARG A 965 -43.19 -24.98 18.63
C ARG A 965 -42.50 -23.62 18.82
N ARG A 966 -43.04 -22.79 19.71
CA ARG A 966 -42.37 -21.56 20.17
C ARG A 966 -41.04 -21.91 20.83
N HIS A 967 -39.93 -21.44 20.27
CA HIS A 967 -38.63 -21.52 20.93
C HIS A 967 -38.68 -20.75 22.25
N LYS A 968 -38.42 -21.43 23.37
CA LYS A 968 -37.89 -20.77 24.56
C LYS A 968 -36.41 -20.47 24.28
N SER A 969 -35.98 -19.23 24.47
CA SER A 969 -34.54 -18.92 24.42
C SER A 969 -33.84 -19.71 25.54
N VAL A 970 -32.84 -20.50 25.18
CA VAL A 970 -31.94 -21.12 26.14
C VAL A 970 -30.92 -20.07 26.53
N HIS A 971 -30.87 -19.71 27.82
CA HIS A 971 -29.85 -18.79 28.31
C HIS A 971 -28.50 -19.51 28.30
N ARG A 972 -27.63 -19.16 27.35
CA ARG A 972 -26.22 -19.56 27.40
C ARG A 972 -25.55 -18.86 28.58
N PRO A 973 -24.70 -19.54 29.37
CA PRO A 973 -23.91 -18.86 30.41
C PRO A 973 -22.98 -17.82 29.78
N LYS A 974 -22.51 -16.85 30.56
CA LYS A 974 -21.41 -15.95 30.17
C LYS A 974 -20.11 -16.76 30.11
N PRO A 975 -19.38 -16.80 28.98
CA PRO A 975 -18.11 -17.50 28.90
C PRO A 975 -17.05 -16.79 29.75
N LYS A 976 -16.02 -17.54 30.15
CA LYS A 976 -14.89 -17.01 30.91
C LYS A 976 -13.71 -16.81 29.95
N VAL A 977 -13.35 -15.57 29.69
CA VAL A 977 -12.13 -15.24 28.94
C VAL A 977 -10.96 -15.27 29.93
N ASP A 978 -9.96 -16.11 29.68
CA ASP A 978 -8.63 -15.94 30.25
C ASP A 978 -7.85 -14.94 29.39
N THR A 979 -7.41 -13.84 30.00
CA THR A 979 -6.54 -12.81 29.42
C THR A 979 -5.30 -13.38 28.69
N TYR A 980 -4.76 -14.50 29.17
CA TYR A 980 -3.54 -15.13 28.63
C TYR A 980 -3.81 -16.35 27.75
N GLY A 981 -4.95 -17.03 27.89
CA GLY A 981 -5.34 -18.25 27.17
C GLY A 981 -5.68 -18.07 25.68
N PHE A 982 -4.86 -17.33 24.93
CA PHE A 982 -5.02 -17.02 23.51
C PHE A 982 -3.98 -17.70 22.62
N GLU A 983 -3.04 -18.47 23.18
CA GLU A 983 -1.88 -18.98 22.44
C GLU A 983 -2.27 -19.90 21.28
N ASP A 984 -3.09 -20.93 21.53
CA ASP A 984 -3.53 -21.90 20.51
C ASP A 984 -4.99 -21.66 20.09
N PRO A 985 -5.25 -21.15 18.86
CA PRO A 985 -6.59 -20.78 18.41
C PRO A 985 -7.48 -21.99 18.05
N LEU A 986 -6.99 -23.22 18.17
CA LEU A 986 -7.69 -24.45 17.75
C LEU A 986 -7.99 -25.43 18.90
N THR A 987 -7.50 -25.19 20.11
CA THR A 987 -7.92 -25.97 21.29
C THR A 987 -9.44 -25.87 21.51
N PRO A 988 -10.14 -26.94 21.93
CA PRO A 988 -11.58 -26.86 22.22
C PRO A 988 -11.90 -25.83 23.31
N ASP A 989 -11.09 -25.82 24.37
CA ASP A 989 -11.15 -24.91 25.51
C ASP A 989 -11.15 -23.42 25.08
N PHE A 990 -10.39 -23.05 24.03
CA PHE A 990 -10.45 -21.71 23.45
C PHE A 990 -11.54 -21.58 22.36
N TYR A 991 -11.50 -22.41 21.33
CA TYR A 991 -12.31 -22.20 20.12
C TYR A 991 -13.81 -22.40 20.39
N GLU A 992 -14.18 -23.42 21.16
CA GLU A 992 -15.57 -23.79 21.40
C GLU A 992 -16.12 -23.13 22.68
N ASP A 993 -15.41 -23.25 23.80
CA ASP A 993 -15.86 -22.76 25.12
C ASP A 993 -15.61 -21.27 25.38
N VAL A 994 -14.74 -20.60 24.60
CA VAL A 994 -14.49 -19.14 24.70
C VAL A 994 -14.94 -18.40 23.43
N TRP A 995 -14.33 -18.65 22.28
CA TRP A 995 -14.54 -17.86 21.04
C TRP A 995 -15.96 -18.03 20.48
N MET A 996 -16.36 -19.27 20.14
CA MET A 996 -17.72 -19.58 19.68
C MET A 996 -18.77 -19.30 20.76
N ALA A 997 -18.46 -19.59 22.02
CA ALA A 997 -19.35 -19.30 23.14
C ALA A 997 -19.66 -17.80 23.28
N ALA A 998 -18.64 -16.93 23.19
CA ALA A 998 -18.81 -15.47 23.25
C ALA A 998 -19.60 -14.95 22.05
N ALA A 999 -19.24 -15.36 20.83
CA ALA A 999 -19.96 -14.99 19.62
C ALA A 999 -21.46 -15.31 19.73
N HIS A 1000 -21.81 -16.53 20.16
CA HIS A 1000 -23.20 -16.93 20.35
C HIS A 1000 -23.89 -16.22 21.53
N HIS A 1001 -23.21 -16.07 22.67
CA HIS A 1001 -23.74 -15.40 23.86
C HIS A 1001 -24.10 -13.93 23.57
N ASN A 1002 -23.19 -13.20 22.92
CA ASN A 1002 -23.38 -11.82 22.52
C ASN A 1002 -24.49 -11.68 21.48
N THR A 1003 -24.51 -12.50 20.43
CA THR A 1003 -25.61 -12.54 19.45
C THR A 1003 -26.96 -12.80 20.12
N ASP A 1004 -27.02 -13.72 21.09
CA ASP A 1004 -28.25 -14.04 21.84
C ASP A 1004 -28.71 -12.85 22.72
N ILE A 1005 -27.79 -12.05 23.30
CA ILE A 1005 -28.10 -10.79 24.02
C ILE A 1005 -28.61 -9.71 23.05
N TYR A 1006 -27.85 -9.38 22.00
CA TYR A 1006 -28.20 -8.34 21.03
C TYR A 1006 -29.56 -8.60 20.36
N ARG A 1007 -29.90 -9.87 20.14
CA ARG A 1007 -31.22 -10.30 19.65
C ARG A 1007 -32.35 -10.10 20.68
N ARG A 1008 -32.12 -10.40 21.97
CA ARG A 1008 -33.12 -10.21 23.03
C ARG A 1008 -33.41 -8.75 23.29
N VAL A 1009 -32.36 -7.94 23.47
CA VAL A 1009 -32.47 -6.53 23.87
C VAL A 1009 -32.93 -5.66 22.70
N PHE A 1010 -32.10 -5.56 21.66
CA PHE A 1010 -32.34 -4.61 20.57
C PHE A 1010 -33.17 -5.17 19.42
N ARG A 1011 -33.29 -6.50 19.32
CA ARG A 1011 -33.64 -7.18 18.05
C ARG A 1011 -32.76 -6.66 16.91
N ALA A 1012 -31.45 -6.67 17.15
CA ALA A 1012 -30.48 -6.20 16.17
C ALA A 1012 -30.64 -6.93 14.83
N ILE A 1013 -30.44 -6.21 13.73
CA ILE A 1013 -30.36 -6.74 12.37
C ILE A 1013 -28.94 -6.58 11.82
N PRO A 1014 -28.50 -7.46 10.91
CA PRO A 1014 -29.14 -8.69 10.46
C PRO A 1014 -29.11 -9.80 11.52
N ASP A 1015 -30.03 -10.78 11.40
CA ASP A 1015 -30.13 -11.93 12.31
C ASP A 1015 -30.76 -13.16 11.62
N ASP A 1016 -30.36 -14.37 12.02
CA ASP A 1016 -30.84 -15.63 11.44
C ASP A 1016 -32.31 -15.98 11.75
N ASN A 1017 -32.95 -15.32 12.72
CA ASN A 1017 -34.40 -15.45 12.94
C ASN A 1017 -35.24 -14.50 12.06
N VAL A 1018 -34.58 -13.67 11.24
CA VAL A 1018 -35.22 -12.72 10.31
C VAL A 1018 -35.06 -13.24 8.89
N THR A 1019 -35.82 -14.27 8.52
CA THR A 1019 -35.76 -14.87 7.18
C THR A 1019 -36.67 -14.19 6.15
N SER A 1020 -37.54 -13.26 6.57
CA SER A 1020 -38.53 -12.57 5.71
C SER A 1020 -38.67 -11.07 5.96
N TRP A 1021 -39.16 -10.34 4.95
CA TRP A 1021 -39.53 -8.91 5.01
C TRP A 1021 -40.64 -8.60 6.04
N LYS A 1022 -41.37 -9.62 6.52
CA LYS A 1022 -42.30 -9.47 7.64
C LYS A 1022 -41.54 -9.38 8.97
N GLN A 1023 -40.69 -10.37 9.27
CA GLN A 1023 -39.86 -10.38 10.48
C GLN A 1023 -38.92 -9.17 10.53
N TYR A 1024 -38.38 -8.74 9.39
CA TYR A 1024 -37.53 -7.55 9.29
C TYR A 1024 -38.26 -6.30 9.80
N ARG A 1025 -39.52 -6.09 9.41
CA ARG A 1025 -40.33 -4.97 9.91
C ARG A 1025 -40.68 -5.12 11.40
N GLU A 1026 -40.88 -6.34 11.90
CA GLU A 1026 -41.10 -6.62 13.32
C GLU A 1026 -39.83 -6.44 14.19
N TYR A 1027 -38.64 -6.44 13.59
CA TYR A 1027 -37.37 -6.11 14.24
C TYR A 1027 -37.12 -4.59 14.21
N VAL A 1028 -37.24 -3.94 13.05
CA VAL A 1028 -37.13 -2.48 12.91
C VAL A 1028 -38.12 -1.75 13.83
N GLN A 1029 -39.40 -2.17 13.86
CA GLN A 1029 -40.41 -1.59 14.75
C GLN A 1029 -40.10 -1.75 16.25
N HIS A 1030 -39.21 -2.66 16.65
CA HIS A 1030 -38.72 -2.79 18.03
C HIS A 1030 -37.53 -1.86 18.29
N MET A 1031 -36.62 -1.71 17.33
CA MET A 1031 -35.55 -0.71 17.38
C MET A 1031 -36.11 0.73 17.46
N ASP A 1032 -37.17 1.02 16.69
CA ASP A 1032 -37.92 2.29 16.70
C ASP A 1032 -38.57 2.64 18.07
N ARG A 1033 -38.47 1.76 19.08
CA ARG A 1033 -39.02 2.01 20.42
C ARG A 1033 -38.01 2.67 21.36
N PHE A 1034 -36.71 2.50 21.12
CA PHE A 1034 -35.65 3.15 21.90
C PHE A 1034 -35.61 4.67 21.63
N THR A 1035 -35.93 5.10 20.42
CA THR A 1035 -35.93 6.53 20.02
C THR A 1035 -37.24 7.28 20.38
N LYS A 1036 -38.24 6.59 20.95
CA LYS A 1036 -39.51 7.20 21.40
C LYS A 1036 -39.36 7.72 22.83
N VAL A 1037 -39.63 9.01 23.02
CA VAL A 1037 -39.65 9.63 24.35
C VAL A 1037 -40.95 9.26 25.09
N ALA A 1038 -40.83 8.79 26.33
CA ALA A 1038 -41.99 8.56 27.20
C ALA A 1038 -42.68 9.89 27.59
N PRO A 1039 -44.01 9.99 27.51
CA PRO A 1039 -44.72 11.21 27.91
C PRO A 1039 -44.56 11.43 29.42
N ARG A 1040 -43.97 12.57 29.80
CA ARG A 1040 -43.74 12.92 31.21
C ARG A 1040 -45.05 12.90 31.99
N THR A 1041 -45.12 12.05 33.01
CA THR A 1041 -46.22 12.06 33.99
C THR A 1041 -46.26 13.41 34.69
N ALA A 1042 -47.44 14.03 34.72
CA ALA A 1042 -47.62 15.33 35.37
C ALA A 1042 -47.52 15.17 36.90
N SER A 1043 -46.51 15.77 37.50
CA SER A 1043 -46.45 15.97 38.95
C SER A 1043 -47.63 16.85 39.42
N PRO A 1044 -48.22 16.60 40.59
CA PRO A 1044 -49.46 17.25 41.02
C PRO A 1044 -49.29 18.77 41.19
N SER A 1045 -50.36 19.52 40.90
CA SER A 1045 -50.39 20.97 40.93
C SER A 1045 -50.31 21.54 42.35
N MET A 1046 -49.32 22.38 42.62
CA MET A 1046 -49.42 23.38 43.69
C MET A 1046 -50.16 24.62 43.16
N ALA A 1047 -51.07 25.14 43.99
CA ALA A 1047 -51.98 26.20 43.58
C ALA A 1047 -51.38 27.61 43.71
N ARG A 1048 -51.77 28.51 42.79
CA ARG A 1048 -51.96 29.92 43.11
C ARG A 1048 -53.09 30.53 42.27
N VAL A 1049 -53.66 31.63 42.78
CA VAL A 1049 -54.95 32.21 42.39
C VAL A 1049 -54.76 33.42 41.43
N PRO A 1050 -55.81 34.09 40.91
CA PRO A 1050 -55.90 34.46 39.50
C PRO A 1050 -55.24 35.80 39.14
N SER A 1051 -54.99 35.98 37.85
CA SER A 1051 -54.63 37.27 37.24
C SER A 1051 -55.87 38.06 36.85
N GLU A 1052 -55.99 39.30 37.34
CA GLU A 1052 -56.92 40.28 36.75
C GLU A 1052 -56.40 40.74 35.36
N SER A 1053 -57.33 40.98 34.43
CA SER A 1053 -57.02 41.46 33.08
C SER A 1053 -57.26 42.95 32.95
N ALA A 1054 -56.18 43.74 32.77
CA ALA A 1054 -56.26 45.12 32.30
C ALA A 1054 -55.84 45.18 30.82
N SER A 1055 -56.63 45.88 30.01
CA SER A 1055 -56.49 45.98 28.56
C SER A 1055 -55.77 47.25 28.09
N GLU A 1056 -55.58 47.34 26.77
CA GLU A 1056 -55.25 48.52 25.92
C GLU A 1056 -53.82 48.48 25.33
N ARG A 1057 -53.67 48.29 24.00
CA ARG A 1057 -53.76 49.25 22.87
C ARG A 1057 -52.49 50.11 22.72
N ALA A 1058 -52.01 50.48 21.53
CA ALA A 1058 -52.28 50.01 20.15
C ALA A 1058 -51.20 50.59 19.20
N ASP A 1059 -51.23 50.17 17.92
CA ASP A 1059 -50.62 50.82 16.74
C ASP A 1059 -49.07 50.90 16.69
N GLY A 1060 -48.39 50.89 15.54
CA GLY A 1060 -48.79 50.81 14.12
C GLY A 1060 -47.51 50.91 13.24
N VAL A 1061 -47.52 50.82 11.89
CA VAL A 1061 -48.59 50.64 10.88
C VAL A 1061 -47.95 50.28 9.51
N SER A 1062 -48.69 49.66 8.57
CA SER A 1062 -48.35 49.43 7.13
C SER A 1062 -47.20 48.45 6.79
N SER A 1063 -47.14 47.74 5.66
CA SER A 1063 -48.11 47.29 4.60
C SER A 1063 -47.32 46.40 3.59
N THR A 1064 -47.80 45.82 2.45
CA THR A 1064 -49.06 45.84 1.67
C THR A 1064 -49.09 44.61 0.73
N ALA A 1065 -50.29 44.16 0.30
CA ALA A 1065 -50.60 43.53 -1.02
C ALA A 1065 -49.97 42.15 -1.40
N ASP A 1066 -50.54 41.34 -2.32
CA ASP A 1066 -51.96 41.06 -2.71
C ASP A 1066 -51.99 39.82 -3.64
N ALA A 1067 -53.15 39.15 -3.78
CA ALA A 1067 -53.58 38.29 -4.92
C ALA A 1067 -52.76 37.02 -5.31
N SER A 1068 -53.25 36.03 -6.09
CA SER A 1068 -54.59 35.43 -6.31
C SER A 1068 -54.51 34.16 -7.21
N HIS A 1069 -55.62 33.43 -7.39
CA HIS A 1069 -55.92 32.41 -8.43
C HIS A 1069 -55.18 31.03 -8.36
N VAL A 1070 -55.77 29.82 -8.49
CA VAL A 1070 -56.93 29.20 -9.24
C VAL A 1070 -56.42 28.31 -10.39
N ALA A 1071 -56.95 27.11 -10.71
CA ALA A 1071 -57.74 26.08 -10.01
C ALA A 1071 -57.88 24.82 -10.92
N LYS A 1072 -58.42 23.69 -10.40
CA LYS A 1072 -59.30 22.66 -11.05
C LYS A 1072 -59.10 21.25 -10.43
N ASP A 1073 -59.98 20.27 -10.63
CA ASP A 1073 -61.44 20.15 -10.37
C ASP A 1073 -61.85 18.65 -10.48
N GLU A 1074 -63.10 18.31 -10.10
CA GLU A 1074 -63.82 17.03 -10.30
C GLU A 1074 -63.28 15.78 -9.53
N GLY A 1075 -64.13 14.88 -8.99
CA GLY A 1075 -65.60 14.95 -8.91
C GLY A 1075 -66.28 13.83 -8.09
N THR A 1076 -67.26 14.24 -7.28
CA THR A 1076 -68.57 13.61 -7.01
C THR A 1076 -68.72 12.09 -6.81
N THR A 1077 -69.15 11.67 -5.61
CA THR A 1077 -70.39 10.88 -5.44
C THR A 1077 -70.95 10.97 -4.01
N THR A 1078 -72.28 10.78 -3.86
CA THR A 1078 -73.05 11.09 -2.65
C THR A 1078 -73.88 9.89 -2.15
N ALA A 1079 -74.04 9.77 -0.82
CA ALA A 1079 -75.19 9.10 -0.20
C ALA A 1079 -75.30 9.47 1.29
N GLU A 1080 -76.32 10.26 1.67
CA GLU A 1080 -76.83 10.33 3.04
C GLU A 1080 -78.11 9.50 3.17
N VAL A 1081 -78.32 8.86 4.32
CA VAL A 1081 -79.67 8.51 4.82
C VAL A 1081 -79.70 8.77 6.33
N GLN A 1082 -80.75 9.42 6.82
CA GLN A 1082 -80.95 9.83 8.21
C GLN A 1082 -81.94 8.93 8.99
N ALA A 1083 -82.04 9.17 10.31
CA ALA A 1083 -83.21 8.95 11.17
C ALA A 1083 -83.52 7.50 11.62
N THR A 1084 -84.13 7.21 12.79
CA THR A 1084 -84.36 7.98 14.05
C THR A 1084 -84.81 7.07 15.20
N ARG A 1085 -84.32 7.32 16.44
CA ARG A 1085 -85.02 7.10 17.74
C ARG A 1085 -85.40 5.61 18.10
N PRO A 1086 -86.07 5.32 19.25
CA PRO A 1086 -85.41 5.34 20.58
C PRO A 1086 -85.79 4.16 21.54
N ASP A 1087 -85.25 4.25 22.77
CA ASP A 1087 -85.87 3.92 24.07
C ASP A 1087 -85.84 2.50 24.72
N LEU A 1088 -85.71 2.54 26.07
CA LEU A 1088 -86.08 1.55 27.11
C LEU A 1088 -85.36 0.16 27.10
N ASP A 1089 -85.14 -0.54 28.23
CA ASP A 1089 -85.58 -0.34 29.62
C ASP A 1089 -84.57 -0.80 30.71
N LYS A 1090 -84.86 -0.38 31.96
CA LYS A 1090 -84.20 -0.62 33.26
C LYS A 1090 -83.77 -2.06 33.57
N ARG A 1091 -82.75 -2.20 34.46
CA ARG A 1091 -82.94 -2.83 35.80
C ARG A 1091 -81.80 -2.52 36.78
N ASP A 1092 -82.18 -2.02 37.95
CA ASP A 1092 -81.34 -1.83 39.15
C ASP A 1092 -81.71 -2.90 40.21
N LYS A 1093 -80.70 -3.37 40.98
CA LYS A 1093 -80.86 -4.06 42.27
C LYS A 1093 -79.65 -3.86 43.21
N THR A 1094 -79.51 -2.65 43.74
CA THR A 1094 -79.33 -2.38 45.19
C THR A 1094 -78.96 -3.54 46.14
N ARG A 1095 -77.82 -3.42 46.85
CA ARG A 1095 -77.77 -3.51 48.33
C ARG A 1095 -76.45 -3.04 48.98
N SER A 1096 -76.58 -2.19 50.00
CA SER A 1096 -75.54 -1.73 50.96
C SER A 1096 -75.77 -2.43 52.33
N PRO A 1097 -75.10 -2.09 53.47
CA PRO A 1097 -73.91 -1.24 53.69
C PRO A 1097 -72.85 -1.83 54.67
N ASP A 1098 -71.76 -1.07 54.90
CA ASP A 1098 -70.94 -0.81 56.13
C ASP A 1098 -70.86 -1.80 57.32
N LEU A 1099 -69.66 -1.91 57.96
CA LEU A 1099 -69.32 -1.18 59.23
C LEU A 1099 -67.94 -1.55 59.86
N LEU A 1100 -67.19 -0.49 60.21
CA LEU A 1100 -66.32 -0.27 61.41
C LEU A 1100 -65.12 -1.15 61.85
N SER A 1101 -63.99 -0.45 62.07
CA SER A 1101 -62.95 -0.65 63.11
C SER A 1101 -61.97 -1.85 62.97
N ALA A 1102 -60.73 -1.83 63.49
CA ALA A 1102 -60.10 -0.91 64.46
C ALA A 1102 -58.60 -0.66 64.15
N SER A 1103 -57.95 0.23 64.91
CA SER A 1103 -56.54 0.61 64.77
C SER A 1103 -55.57 -0.26 65.56
N ALA A 1104 -54.46 -0.71 64.94
CA ALA A 1104 -53.28 -1.21 65.64
C ALA A 1104 -52.00 -0.84 64.86
N THR A 1105 -51.03 -0.23 65.54
CA THR A 1105 -49.78 0.24 64.93
C THR A 1105 -48.68 -0.82 65.08
N THR A 1106 -48.21 -1.39 63.97
CA THR A 1106 -47.04 -2.28 63.96
C THR A 1106 -46.11 -1.92 62.81
N THR A 1107 -44.84 -1.65 63.11
CA THR A 1107 -43.77 -1.46 62.12
C THR A 1107 -43.51 -2.77 61.38
N GLY A 1108 -43.74 -2.80 60.06
CA GLY A 1108 -43.49 -3.95 59.21
C GLY A 1108 -42.82 -3.53 57.90
N SER A 1109 -41.87 -4.34 57.42
CA SER A 1109 -41.18 -4.13 56.15
C SER A 1109 -42.16 -4.02 54.99
N GLN A 1110 -42.00 -3.01 54.13
CA GLN A 1110 -42.68 -2.98 52.83
C GLN A 1110 -42.00 -3.98 51.89
N LEU A 1111 -42.44 -5.23 51.98
CA LEU A 1111 -42.38 -6.15 50.85
C LEU A 1111 -43.14 -5.51 49.68
N VAL A 1112 -42.42 -5.08 48.65
CA VAL A 1112 -43.04 -4.52 47.44
C VAL A 1112 -43.82 -5.63 46.74
N ASP A 1113 -45.10 -5.37 46.47
CA ASP A 1113 -46.00 -6.31 45.80
C ASP A 1113 -45.54 -6.59 44.36
N ASN A 1114 -44.84 -7.71 44.18
CA ASN A 1114 -44.40 -8.20 42.87
C ASN A 1114 -45.54 -8.91 42.13
N GLY A 1115 -46.66 -8.22 41.95
CA GLY A 1115 -47.62 -8.54 40.90
C GLY A 1115 -46.92 -8.53 39.53
N PRO A 1116 -47.31 -9.40 38.57
CA PRO A 1116 -46.60 -9.55 37.31
C PRO A 1116 -46.66 -8.26 36.49
N ARG A 1117 -45.52 -7.56 36.40
CA ARG A 1117 -45.35 -6.35 35.58
C ARG A 1117 -45.70 -6.70 34.13
N LYS A 1118 -46.62 -5.94 33.54
CA LYS A 1118 -47.02 -6.12 32.14
C LYS A 1118 -46.02 -5.35 31.26
N PRO A 1119 -45.40 -5.99 30.26
CA PRO A 1119 -44.55 -5.28 29.30
C PRO A 1119 -45.31 -4.17 28.58
N SER A 1120 -44.58 -3.13 28.17
CA SER A 1120 -45.09 -2.05 27.33
C SER A 1120 -45.51 -2.58 25.94
N ARG A 1121 -46.49 -1.93 25.31
CA ARG A 1121 -46.99 -2.38 24.00
C ARG A 1121 -46.01 -2.03 22.87
N PRO A 1122 -45.95 -2.78 21.75
CA PRO A 1122 -45.01 -2.53 20.66
C PRO A 1122 -45.09 -1.12 20.03
N ASP A 1123 -46.26 -0.48 20.07
CA ASP A 1123 -46.46 0.90 19.65
C ASP A 1123 -45.82 1.93 20.59
N GLN A 1124 -45.70 1.59 21.88
CA GLN A 1124 -45.26 2.46 22.97
C GLN A 1124 -43.73 2.43 23.18
N PRO A 1125 -43.13 3.47 23.78
CA PRO A 1125 -41.75 3.41 24.28
C PRO A 1125 -41.60 2.36 25.39
N PHE A 1126 -40.37 2.04 25.76
CA PHE A 1126 -40.06 1.18 26.91
C PHE A 1126 -40.25 1.91 28.24
N GLU A 1127 -40.75 1.19 29.24
CA GLU A 1127 -40.77 1.65 30.63
C GLU A 1127 -39.34 1.73 31.20
N ALA A 1128 -39.14 2.49 32.29
CA ALA A 1128 -37.83 2.60 32.94
C ALA A 1128 -37.27 1.22 33.32
N TRP A 1129 -38.06 0.39 34.01
CA TRP A 1129 -37.62 -0.95 34.44
C TRP A 1129 -37.30 -1.91 33.29
N GLU A 1130 -37.90 -1.72 32.10
CA GLU A 1130 -37.57 -2.51 30.91
C GLU A 1130 -36.21 -2.09 30.34
N ARG A 1131 -35.87 -0.79 30.39
CA ARG A 1131 -34.52 -0.29 30.04
C ARG A 1131 -33.47 -0.72 31.07
N ASP A 1132 -33.80 -0.69 32.36
CA ASP A 1132 -32.90 -1.15 33.43
C ASP A 1132 -32.56 -2.65 33.26
N GLU A 1133 -33.55 -3.49 32.95
CA GLU A 1133 -33.35 -4.93 32.66
C GLU A 1133 -32.52 -5.15 31.38
N MET A 1134 -32.70 -4.29 30.37
CA MET A 1134 -31.91 -4.34 29.13
C MET A 1134 -30.46 -3.89 29.35
N GLU A 1135 -30.22 -2.83 30.10
CA GLU A 1135 -28.86 -2.36 30.43
C GLU A 1135 -28.12 -3.42 31.26
N ALA A 1136 -28.80 -4.07 32.22
CA ALA A 1136 -28.26 -5.22 32.94
C ALA A 1136 -27.91 -6.40 32.01
N GLN A 1137 -28.76 -6.74 31.03
CA GLN A 1137 -28.45 -7.78 30.03
C GLN A 1137 -27.29 -7.39 29.10
N LEU A 1138 -27.04 -6.11 28.85
CA LEU A 1138 -25.90 -5.65 28.06
C LEU A 1138 -24.59 -5.65 28.87
N GLY A 1139 -24.64 -5.52 30.20
CA GLY A 1139 -23.50 -5.77 31.09
C GLY A 1139 -22.98 -7.21 31.10
N GLU A 1140 -23.81 -8.18 30.66
CA GLU A 1140 -23.40 -9.57 30.52
C GLU A 1140 -22.56 -9.85 29.25
N LEU A 1141 -22.46 -8.91 28.30
CA LEU A 1141 -21.65 -9.08 27.08
C LEU A 1141 -20.15 -9.37 27.36
N VAL A 1142 -19.50 -10.03 26.41
CA VAL A 1142 -18.07 -10.39 26.44
C VAL A 1142 -17.42 -9.89 25.16
N GLY A 1143 -16.84 -8.70 25.21
CA GLY A 1143 -16.31 -8.02 24.04
C GLY A 1143 -17.37 -7.69 22.99
N ASN A 1144 -16.94 -7.68 21.74
CA ASN A 1144 -17.73 -7.21 20.60
C ASN A 1144 -18.08 -8.32 19.59
N LEU A 1145 -17.44 -9.50 19.70
CA LEU A 1145 -17.61 -10.62 18.77
C LEU A 1145 -19.06 -11.11 18.72
N VAL A 1146 -19.60 -11.26 17.52
CA VAL A 1146 -20.93 -11.83 17.24
C VAL A 1146 -20.86 -12.79 16.05
N VAL A 1147 -21.79 -13.76 15.98
CA VAL A 1147 -21.92 -14.64 14.80
C VAL A 1147 -22.45 -13.86 13.61
N TYR A 1148 -21.85 -14.04 12.42
CA TYR A 1148 -22.37 -13.46 11.18
C TYR A 1148 -23.58 -14.29 10.68
N PRO A 1149 -24.75 -13.68 10.44
CA PRO A 1149 -25.96 -14.40 10.07
C PRO A 1149 -25.93 -14.89 8.62
N THR A 1150 -26.13 -16.19 8.42
CA THR A 1150 -26.13 -16.84 7.09
C THR A 1150 -27.53 -16.99 6.49
N ARG A 1151 -28.58 -16.76 7.29
CA ARG A 1151 -29.99 -17.01 6.96
C ARG A 1151 -30.86 -15.74 6.92
N PHE A 1152 -30.26 -14.57 7.16
CA PHE A 1152 -30.95 -13.28 7.09
C PHE A 1152 -31.59 -13.04 5.70
N LEU A 1153 -32.90 -12.90 5.67
CA LEU A 1153 -33.75 -12.79 4.45
C LEU A 1153 -33.66 -13.98 3.47
N GLU A 1154 -33.25 -15.17 3.96
CA GLU A 1154 -33.19 -16.44 3.20
C GLU A 1154 -34.51 -16.79 2.47
N SER A 1155 -35.67 -16.56 3.10
CA SER A 1155 -36.97 -16.86 2.48
C SER A 1155 -37.32 -15.92 1.33
N GLU A 1156 -36.74 -14.72 1.29
CA GLU A 1156 -36.95 -13.75 0.21
C GLU A 1156 -36.03 -14.06 -1.00
N ASP A 1157 -34.83 -14.59 -0.78
CA ASP A 1157 -33.98 -15.12 -1.86
C ASP A 1157 -34.62 -16.36 -2.51
N VAL A 1158 -35.06 -17.33 -1.70
CA VAL A 1158 -35.78 -18.53 -2.20
C VAL A 1158 -37.04 -18.17 -2.97
N ALA A 1159 -37.69 -17.03 -2.66
CA ALA A 1159 -38.83 -16.50 -3.39
C ALA A 1159 -38.45 -15.58 -4.58
N ASN A 1160 -37.15 -15.36 -4.85
CA ASN A 1160 -36.59 -14.42 -5.83
C ASN A 1160 -37.07 -12.95 -5.65
N ASN A 1161 -37.42 -12.58 -4.41
CA ASN A 1161 -37.97 -11.28 -3.99
C ASN A 1161 -36.99 -10.45 -3.13
N PHE A 1162 -35.76 -10.93 -2.90
CA PHE A 1162 -34.75 -10.18 -2.15
C PHE A 1162 -34.23 -8.96 -2.93
N LEU A 1163 -33.80 -9.16 -4.18
CA LEU A 1163 -33.43 -8.07 -5.09
C LEU A 1163 -34.66 -7.42 -5.72
N PHE A 1164 -34.78 -6.11 -5.62
CA PHE A 1164 -35.87 -5.35 -6.25
C PHE A 1164 -35.59 -5.16 -7.75
N PRO A 1165 -36.61 -4.90 -8.60
CA PRO A 1165 -36.41 -4.66 -10.04
C PRO A 1165 -35.45 -3.51 -10.37
N SER A 1166 -35.31 -2.53 -9.46
CA SER A 1166 -34.33 -1.43 -9.54
C SER A 1166 -32.87 -1.90 -9.47
N ASP A 1167 -32.62 -3.00 -8.75
CA ASP A 1167 -31.27 -3.41 -8.38
C ASP A 1167 -30.54 -4.09 -9.54
N ARG A 1168 -31.31 -4.72 -10.43
CA ARG A 1168 -30.82 -5.39 -11.64
C ARG A 1168 -30.57 -4.42 -12.81
N ILE A 1169 -30.68 -3.10 -12.59
CA ILE A 1169 -30.43 -2.06 -13.61
C ILE A 1169 -28.93 -1.75 -13.74
N LEU A 1170 -28.19 -1.78 -12.64
CA LEU A 1170 -26.77 -1.43 -12.62
C LEU A 1170 -25.89 -2.67 -12.87
N PRO A 1171 -24.78 -2.55 -13.63
CA PRO A 1171 -23.91 -3.69 -13.90
C PRO A 1171 -23.36 -4.31 -12.61
N LEU A 1172 -23.53 -5.64 -12.46
CA LEU A 1172 -22.95 -6.39 -11.33
C LEU A 1172 -21.43 -6.13 -11.14
N PRO A 1173 -20.61 -5.96 -12.22
CA PRO A 1173 -19.20 -5.55 -12.14
C PRO A 1173 -18.85 -4.30 -11.28
N ILE A 1174 -19.84 -3.57 -10.75
CA ILE A 1174 -19.64 -2.45 -9.82
C ILE A 1174 -19.48 -2.94 -8.37
N TYR A 1175 -20.08 -4.09 -8.01
CA TYR A 1175 -20.39 -4.53 -6.64
C TYR A 1175 -19.72 -5.84 -6.20
N ASP A 1176 -19.02 -6.52 -7.12
CA ASP A 1176 -18.49 -7.89 -7.04
C ASP A 1176 -16.97 -7.98 -6.79
#